data_AF-A0A3B1CY82-F1
#
_entry.id   AF-A0A3B1CY82-F1
#
_cell.length_a   1.000
_cell.length_b   1.000
_cell.length_c   1.000
_cell.angle_alpha   90.00
_cell.angle_beta   90.00
_cell.angle_gamma   90.00
#
_symmetry.space_group_name_H-M   'P 1'
#
loop_
_entity.id
_entity.type
_entity.pdbx_description
1 polymer ?
#
loop_
_entity_poly.entity_id
_entity_poly.type
_entity_poly.pdbx_seq_one_letter_code
_entity_poly.pdbx_strand_id
1 'polypeptide(L)'
;MFTKTMRGTLFLMLLFSAVSCTKVTKGTKNKTIALWLFDEPTGLYPSHVLDDSSPNDYPLALGLHGKITAGKYGNALTFTNERKLEIPEGEVRFGLKELPVPKGRTVKPLSWKTSKFCGFMTSGENHLRKEVGFPNATDTKLNLGSFDWTVEFWFAPSKSSQSESVIFEIGQGPRGENEFVTRLSINEKHNGFILFNQPSGTKVNIKSEYLNSENKNWHHYAFVYSTTDNSLTHYIDGKNISKNENVKLKSLPHGDEAYMTIGTNGIFENPINGKLDELRFSEGIIYNSDFEVPKSFAKHHKPYELVHGPKLLFDNTDNNRTPILLGNRKHVFIDDAFIEKNTGSKFVVNPPKVMDRVIDNITGEFRKHLTVVEDQEGNIRIYNSGPKDYLQVFVSKDGIHFNAPDVGHGVYGGQKNIVIPQNVGGLGNPFIDPNGPDSERWKYISGYHRRGIYVFTSPDGYNWTRVTTTHVPFRSGTQSCSFYDDQRQLYVEYHRSGIFHTPAGATQRSSVVTQTKDLFNPIDYEPLTQKDYFELDKKYPLREPLPWYLDNGPLTPGGFGMEFPHKFDPIPEDPVGIDLYVTKAQKYDWAPDTYLAFPIAYFHYELDGPITRQILQDPRRGRGSGPIETQIEVSRDGLNWKRYPRPTYVGIGEYFGRDIHTIYMAQGMVKRGNEIWQYFFAETQYHSAWTRDKLGRGVYRTVQRLDGFISLDSPYGEESEVVTKPFIFKGNRLSLNIDTDALGYAQVGFLDEHNKPIPGFTIDDCVYINGDFINTEAEWIKNRKNIKKFFSDDEDEMLENAKKINSSSDVSSLEGKVVKLVFRMRGSKLYSMQFVNK
;
A
#
# COMPACT_ATOMS: atom_id res chain seq x y z
N MET A 1 54.39 -47.93 -8.98
CA MET A 1 55.36 -48.54 -8.05
C MET A 1 54.66 -48.82 -6.71
N PHE A 2 54.51 -50.11 -6.37
CA PHE A 2 54.48 -50.76 -5.04
C PHE A 2 53.66 -50.10 -3.90
N THR A 3 52.45 -50.60 -3.55
CA THR A 3 52.12 -51.71 -2.58
C THR A 3 52.34 -51.34 -1.11
N LYS A 4 51.59 -51.75 -0.07
CA LYS A 4 50.43 -52.63 0.19
C LYS A 4 50.11 -52.56 1.71
N THR A 5 48.83 -52.69 2.11
CA THR A 5 48.22 -53.45 3.26
C THR A 5 48.89 -53.50 4.66
N MET A 6 48.17 -53.55 5.80
CA MET A 6 47.16 -54.54 6.24
C MET A 6 46.57 -54.11 7.63
N ARG A 7 45.24 -54.10 7.82
CA ARG A 7 44.37 -55.03 8.62
C ARG A 7 44.58 -55.12 10.15
N GLY A 8 43.46 -54.91 10.86
CA GLY A 8 43.11 -55.52 12.14
C GLY A 8 41.58 -55.73 12.23
N THR A 9 41.16 -56.98 12.42
CA THR A 9 39.79 -57.54 12.51
C THR A 9 39.42 -57.66 14.02
N LEU A 10 38.18 -57.64 14.53
CA LEU A 10 37.18 -58.74 14.54
C LEU A 10 36.00 -58.45 15.53
N PHE A 11 34.75 -58.75 15.12
CA PHE A 11 33.56 -59.27 15.86
C PHE A 11 32.85 -58.42 16.96
N LEU A 12 31.51 -58.43 17.23
CA LEU A 12 30.40 -59.37 16.98
C LEU A 12 29.00 -58.67 17.23
N MET A 13 27.95 -59.16 16.54
CA MET A 13 26.49 -59.20 16.87
C MET A 13 25.64 -57.93 17.09
N LEU A 14 24.54 -57.85 16.32
CA LEU A 14 23.18 -57.74 16.89
C LEU A 14 22.08 -58.08 15.85
N LEU A 15 20.99 -58.61 16.39
CA LEU A 15 19.95 -59.43 15.76
C LEU A 15 19.10 -58.72 14.69
N PHE A 16 18.66 -59.54 13.72
CA PHE A 16 17.55 -59.28 12.81
C PHE A 16 16.19 -59.32 13.55
N SER A 17 15.37 -58.29 13.35
CA SER A 17 13.91 -58.37 13.49
C SER A 17 13.27 -57.89 12.20
N ALA A 18 12.64 -58.81 11.48
CA ALA A 18 11.88 -58.54 10.26
C ALA A 18 10.58 -57.80 10.62
N VAL A 19 10.39 -56.61 10.07
CA VAL A 19 9.09 -55.94 10.01
C VAL A 19 8.72 -55.79 8.54
N SER A 20 7.59 -56.39 8.20
CA SER A 20 6.95 -56.37 6.89
C SER A 20 6.75 -54.94 6.39
N CYS A 21 7.36 -54.59 5.26
CA CYS A 21 7.12 -53.34 4.58
C CYS A 21 5.77 -53.42 3.84
N THR A 22 4.70 -52.95 4.49
CA THR A 22 3.49 -52.58 3.77
C THR A 22 3.80 -51.37 2.88
N LYS A 23 3.59 -51.53 1.57
CA LYS A 23 3.63 -50.42 0.61
C LYS A 23 2.58 -49.39 1.02
N VAL A 24 3.03 -48.29 1.62
CA VAL A 24 2.25 -47.05 1.70
C VAL A 24 2.15 -46.51 0.28
N THR A 25 0.99 -46.69 -0.34
CA THR A 25 0.60 -45.93 -1.52
C THR A 25 0.71 -44.45 -1.18
N LYS A 26 1.56 -43.72 -1.89
CA LYS A 26 1.57 -42.25 -1.88
C LYS A 26 0.18 -41.79 -2.32
N GLY A 27 -0.67 -41.43 -1.36
CA GLY A 27 -1.95 -40.81 -1.62
C GLY A 27 -1.73 -39.49 -2.36
N THR A 28 -2.50 -39.28 -3.43
CA THR A 28 -2.73 -37.96 -4.02
C THR A 28 -3.07 -36.98 -2.90
N LYS A 29 -2.26 -35.93 -2.70
CA LYS A 29 -2.59 -34.87 -1.74
C LYS A 29 -3.94 -34.27 -2.13
N ASN A 30 -4.94 -34.35 -1.24
CA ASN A 30 -6.21 -33.64 -1.39
C ASN A 30 -5.91 -32.14 -1.64
N LYS A 31 -6.54 -31.54 -2.66
CA LYS A 31 -6.29 -30.17 -3.09
C LYS A 31 -7.51 -29.31 -2.78
N THR A 32 -7.33 -28.21 -2.05
CA THR A 32 -8.40 -27.21 -1.86
C THR A 32 -8.75 -26.58 -3.20
N ILE A 33 -10.02 -26.66 -3.58
CA ILE A 33 -10.61 -26.08 -4.79
C ILE A 33 -10.93 -24.60 -4.53
N ALA A 34 -11.55 -24.30 -3.39
CA ALA A 34 -11.85 -22.95 -2.95
C ALA A 34 -11.95 -22.91 -1.42
N LEU A 35 -11.61 -21.76 -0.83
CA LEU A 35 -11.75 -21.48 0.59
C LEU A 35 -12.12 -20.01 0.78
N TRP A 36 -13.38 -19.74 1.09
CA TRP A 36 -13.83 -18.41 1.47
C TRP A 36 -13.90 -18.32 2.99
N LEU A 37 -12.99 -17.55 3.57
CA LEU A 37 -12.94 -17.31 5.02
C LEU A 37 -14.01 -16.31 5.47
N PHE A 38 -14.33 -15.33 4.61
CA PHE A 38 -15.21 -14.19 4.93
C PHE A 38 -14.63 -13.21 5.96
N ASP A 39 -13.30 -13.19 6.11
CA ASP A 39 -12.53 -12.38 7.06
C ASP A 39 -12.29 -10.92 6.63
N GLU A 40 -12.92 -10.47 5.55
CA GLU A 40 -12.92 -9.06 5.16
C GLU A 40 -13.57 -8.17 6.26
N PRO A 41 -13.33 -6.84 6.28
CA PRO A 41 -13.91 -5.95 7.28
C PRO A 41 -15.44 -6.02 7.35
N THR A 42 -16.01 -6.02 8.56
CA THR A 42 -17.48 -6.07 8.75
C THR A 42 -18.23 -4.84 8.17
N GLY A 43 -17.52 -3.74 7.92
CA GLY A 43 -18.01 -2.51 7.28
C GLY A 43 -18.11 -2.56 5.75
N LEU A 44 -17.87 -3.71 5.12
CA LEU A 44 -17.78 -3.85 3.66
C LEU A 44 -19.00 -3.25 2.91
N TYR A 45 -18.74 -2.41 1.91
CA TYR A 45 -19.82 -1.93 1.03
C TYR A 45 -20.20 -3.00 -0.02
N PRO A 46 -21.40 -2.93 -0.61
CA PRO A 46 -21.71 -3.68 -1.82
C PRO A 46 -20.65 -3.42 -2.91
N SER A 47 -20.49 -4.36 -3.85
CA SER A 47 -19.44 -4.50 -4.88
C SER A 47 -18.05 -4.89 -4.42
N HIS A 48 -17.77 -4.84 -3.11
CA HIS A 48 -16.50 -5.30 -2.59
C HIS A 48 -16.34 -6.81 -2.74
N VAL A 49 -15.08 -7.21 -2.82
CA VAL A 49 -14.68 -8.58 -3.08
C VAL A 49 -14.52 -9.36 -1.78
N LEU A 50 -14.98 -10.62 -1.80
CA LEU A 50 -14.60 -11.62 -0.80
C LEU A 50 -13.60 -12.57 -1.46
N ASP A 51 -12.42 -12.70 -0.88
CA ASP A 51 -11.29 -13.39 -1.49
C ASP A 51 -11.32 -14.90 -1.23
N ASP A 52 -10.94 -15.66 -2.26
CA ASP A 52 -10.64 -17.08 -2.12
C ASP A 52 -9.20 -17.25 -1.62
N SER A 53 -9.05 -17.86 -0.46
CA SER A 53 -7.75 -18.17 0.15
C SER A 53 -7.09 -19.42 -0.42
N SER A 54 -7.71 -20.07 -1.41
CA SER A 54 -7.09 -21.16 -2.17
C SER A 54 -6.14 -20.64 -3.28
N PRO A 55 -5.22 -21.49 -3.78
CA PRO A 55 -4.39 -21.12 -4.93
C PRO A 55 -5.14 -20.84 -6.24
N ASN A 56 -6.44 -21.15 -6.34
CA ASN A 56 -7.20 -20.95 -7.57
C ASN A 56 -7.81 -19.54 -7.69
N ASP A 57 -7.87 -18.76 -6.59
CA ASP A 57 -8.27 -17.35 -6.56
C ASP A 57 -9.63 -17.08 -7.22
N TYR A 58 -10.70 -17.70 -6.72
CA TYR A 58 -12.08 -17.50 -7.16
C TYR A 58 -12.83 -16.44 -6.30
N PRO A 59 -12.73 -15.14 -6.60
CA PRO A 59 -13.37 -14.10 -5.79
C PRO A 59 -14.89 -14.07 -5.97
N LEU A 60 -15.54 -13.62 -4.89
CA LEU A 60 -16.97 -13.30 -4.88
C LEU A 60 -17.15 -11.78 -4.87
N ALA A 61 -18.23 -11.28 -5.44
CA ALA A 61 -18.71 -9.92 -5.22
C ALA A 61 -19.88 -9.93 -4.23
N LEU A 62 -19.85 -8.98 -3.29
CA LEU A 62 -20.92 -8.76 -2.33
C LEU A 62 -22.00 -7.85 -2.93
N GLY A 63 -23.23 -8.33 -3.05
CA GLY A 63 -24.38 -7.52 -3.44
C GLY A 63 -24.98 -6.73 -2.27
N LEU A 64 -26.11 -6.05 -2.51
CA LEU A 64 -26.81 -5.21 -1.53
C LEU A 64 -27.25 -5.96 -0.27
N HIS A 65 -27.59 -7.24 -0.38
CA HIS A 65 -28.14 -8.03 0.72
C HIS A 65 -27.08 -8.84 1.47
N GLY A 66 -25.93 -9.11 0.84
CA GLY A 66 -24.82 -9.75 1.51
C GLY A 66 -24.19 -8.82 2.54
N LYS A 67 -23.78 -9.37 3.68
CA LYS A 67 -23.13 -8.63 4.75
C LYS A 67 -22.10 -9.51 5.46
N ILE A 68 -20.98 -8.90 5.83
CA ILE A 68 -19.98 -9.51 6.70
C ILE A 68 -20.26 -9.11 8.16
N THR A 69 -20.18 -10.07 9.07
CA THR A 69 -20.43 -9.90 10.51
C THR A 69 -19.46 -10.76 11.30
N ALA A 70 -19.38 -10.60 12.63
CA ALA A 70 -18.58 -11.49 13.47
C ALA A 70 -18.99 -12.96 13.28
N GLY A 71 -17.98 -13.79 13.03
CA GLY A 71 -18.05 -15.21 12.73
C GLY A 71 -17.72 -16.11 13.92
N LYS A 72 -17.44 -17.38 13.63
CA LYS A 72 -16.86 -18.34 14.57
C LYS A 72 -15.35 -18.10 14.70
N TYR A 73 -14.69 -17.91 13.55
CA TYR A 73 -13.24 -17.74 13.43
C TYR A 73 -12.95 -16.50 12.59
N GLY A 74 -13.06 -15.32 13.21
CA GLY A 74 -12.97 -14.04 12.51
C GLY A 74 -14.37 -13.55 12.13
N ASN A 75 -14.64 -13.43 10.83
CA ASN A 75 -15.92 -12.92 10.31
C ASN A 75 -16.69 -13.99 9.51
N ALA A 76 -17.94 -13.68 9.15
CA ALA A 76 -18.85 -14.61 8.49
C ALA A 76 -19.80 -13.88 7.54
N LEU A 77 -20.23 -14.58 6.50
CA LEU A 77 -21.26 -14.13 5.57
C LEU A 77 -22.65 -14.32 6.17
N THR A 78 -23.48 -13.29 6.08
CA THR A 78 -24.92 -13.33 6.40
C THR A 78 -25.68 -12.50 5.36
N PHE A 79 -27.00 -12.65 5.33
CA PHE A 79 -27.88 -11.83 4.49
C PHE A 79 -28.76 -10.90 5.34
N THR A 80 -29.09 -9.72 4.81
CA THR A 80 -30.04 -8.77 5.40
C THR A 80 -30.87 -8.07 4.32
N ASN A 81 -32.11 -7.68 4.68
CA ASN A 81 -33.01 -6.90 3.83
C ASN A 81 -33.02 -5.40 4.19
N GLU A 82 -32.16 -4.95 5.11
CA GLU A 82 -32.30 -3.65 5.77
C GLU A 82 -31.64 -2.46 5.05
N ARG A 83 -30.91 -2.69 3.95
CA ARG A 83 -30.14 -1.61 3.30
C ARG A 83 -31.04 -0.70 2.49
N LYS A 84 -31.48 0.41 3.11
CA LYS A 84 -32.14 1.52 2.42
C LYS A 84 -31.09 2.32 1.65
N LEU A 85 -31.15 2.27 0.33
CA LEU A 85 -30.26 2.97 -0.57
C LEU A 85 -31.08 3.45 -1.78
N GLU A 86 -31.07 4.76 -2.03
CA GLU A 86 -31.62 5.31 -3.26
C GLU A 86 -30.54 5.30 -4.33
N ILE A 87 -30.78 4.60 -5.43
CA ILE A 87 -29.83 4.52 -6.55
C ILE A 87 -29.98 5.79 -7.39
N PRO A 88 -28.94 6.64 -7.50
CA PRO A 88 -29.00 7.85 -8.30
C PRO A 88 -29.10 7.52 -9.79
N GLU A 89 -29.57 8.49 -10.58
CA GLU A 89 -29.53 8.36 -12.03
C GLU A 89 -28.09 8.29 -12.54
N GLY A 90 -27.87 7.52 -13.61
CA GLY A 90 -26.55 7.41 -14.21
C GLY A 90 -26.47 6.37 -15.32
N GLU A 91 -25.25 5.96 -15.64
CA GLU A 91 -24.99 5.11 -16.79
C GLU A 91 -25.29 3.62 -16.54
N VAL A 92 -25.73 2.93 -17.60
CA VAL A 92 -25.97 1.47 -17.61
C VAL A 92 -24.70 0.71 -17.22
N ARG A 93 -23.53 1.13 -17.70
CA ARG A 93 -22.26 0.43 -17.44
C ARG A 93 -21.88 0.38 -15.95
N PHE A 94 -22.38 1.32 -15.14
CA PHE A 94 -22.18 1.37 -13.69
C PHE A 94 -23.36 0.76 -12.92
N GLY A 95 -24.32 0.15 -13.61
CA GLY A 95 -25.50 -0.47 -12.99
C GLY A 95 -26.48 0.51 -12.34
N LEU A 96 -26.35 1.82 -12.60
CA LEU A 96 -27.23 2.86 -12.06
C LEU A 96 -28.59 2.91 -12.78
N LYS A 97 -28.64 2.44 -14.03
CA LYS A 97 -29.86 2.34 -14.85
C LYS A 97 -30.21 0.88 -15.12
N GLU A 98 -31.47 0.51 -14.87
CA GLU A 98 -32.01 -0.80 -15.25
C GLU A 98 -32.18 -0.89 -16.77
N LEU A 99 -31.85 -2.06 -17.31
CA LEU A 99 -32.13 -2.42 -18.70
C LEU A 99 -33.46 -3.17 -18.79
N PRO A 100 -34.18 -3.04 -19.93
CA PRO A 100 -35.31 -3.91 -20.19
C PRO A 100 -34.86 -5.37 -20.25
N VAL A 101 -35.76 -6.28 -19.90
CA VAL A 101 -35.52 -7.72 -20.02
C VAL A 101 -35.29 -8.06 -21.50
N PRO A 102 -34.16 -8.68 -21.89
CA PRO A 102 -33.90 -9.04 -23.27
C PRO A 102 -34.98 -9.98 -23.83
N LYS A 103 -35.26 -9.91 -25.13
CA LYS A 103 -36.27 -10.76 -25.77
C LYS A 103 -35.95 -12.24 -25.52
N GLY A 104 -36.92 -12.99 -25.00
CA GLY A 104 -36.77 -14.41 -24.68
C GLY A 104 -36.15 -14.71 -23.31
N ARG A 105 -35.90 -13.68 -22.49
CA ARG A 105 -35.52 -13.81 -21.08
C ARG A 105 -36.71 -13.57 -20.16
N THR A 106 -36.63 -14.13 -18.97
CA THR A 106 -37.58 -13.93 -17.87
C THR A 106 -36.94 -13.15 -16.71
N VAL A 107 -35.61 -13.22 -16.59
CA VAL A 107 -34.86 -12.59 -15.50
C VAL A 107 -34.36 -11.21 -15.92
N LYS A 108 -34.51 -10.24 -14.99
CA LYS A 108 -33.99 -8.88 -15.18
C LYS A 108 -32.45 -8.89 -15.21
N PRO A 109 -31.83 -8.12 -16.12
CA PRO A 109 -30.38 -7.91 -16.14
C PRO A 109 -29.86 -7.37 -14.80
N LEU A 110 -28.57 -7.60 -14.54
CA LEU A 110 -27.96 -7.12 -13.30
C LEU A 110 -27.82 -5.58 -13.29
N SER A 111 -28.23 -4.97 -12.19
CA SER A 111 -28.06 -3.56 -11.86
C SER A 111 -27.93 -3.42 -10.35
N TRP A 112 -27.66 -2.22 -9.84
CA TRP A 112 -27.66 -2.01 -8.39
C TRP A 112 -28.98 -2.45 -7.74
N LYS A 113 -30.12 -2.20 -8.39
CA LYS A 113 -31.46 -2.57 -7.88
C LYS A 113 -31.74 -4.07 -7.84
N THR A 114 -31.04 -4.87 -8.63
CA THR A 114 -31.22 -6.32 -8.72
C THR A 114 -30.06 -7.13 -8.11
N SER A 115 -28.95 -6.47 -7.74
CA SER A 115 -27.74 -7.07 -7.19
C SER A 115 -27.87 -7.54 -5.72
N LYS A 116 -28.67 -8.57 -5.46
CA LYS A 116 -29.00 -9.05 -4.10
C LYS A 116 -28.21 -10.28 -3.64
N PHE A 117 -27.03 -10.49 -4.20
CA PHE A 117 -26.31 -11.76 -4.11
C PHE A 117 -25.07 -11.69 -3.21
N CYS A 118 -24.50 -12.85 -2.94
CA CYS A 118 -23.07 -13.03 -2.80
C CYS A 118 -22.71 -14.12 -3.81
N GLY A 119 -21.71 -13.91 -4.64
CA GLY A 119 -21.51 -14.82 -5.76
C GLY A 119 -20.31 -14.51 -6.60
N PHE A 120 -19.96 -15.49 -7.42
CA PHE A 120 -18.88 -15.38 -8.38
C PHE A 120 -19.08 -14.13 -9.20
N MET A 121 -18.00 -13.39 -9.39
CA MET A 121 -18.00 -12.25 -10.30
C MET A 121 -18.37 -12.77 -11.70
N THR A 122 -19.66 -12.62 -12.04
CA THR A 122 -20.31 -13.40 -13.10
C THR A 122 -19.78 -13.03 -14.48
N SER A 123 -19.40 -14.04 -15.27
CA SER A 123 -18.96 -13.85 -16.65
C SER A 123 -20.13 -13.49 -17.56
N GLY A 124 -21.35 -13.93 -17.25
CA GLY A 124 -22.52 -13.77 -18.12
C GLY A 124 -23.05 -12.33 -18.23
N GLU A 125 -22.84 -11.49 -17.21
CA GLU A 125 -23.32 -10.10 -17.22
C GLU A 125 -22.34 -9.20 -17.97
N ASN A 126 -22.55 -9.03 -19.28
CA ASN A 126 -21.59 -8.35 -20.16
C ASN A 126 -21.82 -6.84 -20.33
N HIS A 127 -22.97 -6.29 -19.90
CA HIS A 127 -23.24 -4.85 -19.98
C HIS A 127 -22.67 -4.05 -18.80
N LEU A 128 -22.26 -4.73 -17.72
CA LEU A 128 -21.65 -4.10 -16.57
C LEU A 128 -20.14 -3.96 -16.73
N ARG A 129 -19.60 -2.91 -16.12
CA ARG A 129 -18.16 -2.74 -15.94
C ARG A 129 -17.59 -3.90 -15.13
N LYS A 130 -16.66 -4.63 -15.73
CA LYS A 130 -15.86 -5.70 -15.10
C LYS A 130 -14.39 -5.37 -15.34
N GLU A 131 -13.68 -5.06 -14.27
CA GLU A 131 -12.26 -4.69 -14.33
C GLU A 131 -11.33 -5.92 -14.40
N VAL A 132 -11.92 -7.12 -14.27
CA VAL A 132 -11.20 -8.40 -14.14
C VAL A 132 -12.00 -9.49 -14.84
N GLY A 133 -11.30 -10.38 -15.53
CA GLY A 133 -11.86 -11.62 -16.06
C GLY A 133 -11.64 -12.78 -15.08
N PHE A 134 -12.58 -13.72 -15.05
CA PHE A 134 -12.56 -14.87 -14.13
C PHE A 134 -12.76 -16.19 -14.88
N PRO A 135 -12.35 -17.32 -14.30
CA PRO A 135 -12.73 -18.64 -14.78
C PRO A 135 -14.25 -18.79 -14.84
N ASN A 136 -14.74 -19.44 -15.89
CA ASN A 136 -16.14 -19.81 -15.99
C ASN A 136 -16.48 -20.85 -14.91
N ALA A 137 -17.54 -20.64 -14.13
CA ALA A 137 -17.88 -21.50 -12.99
C ALA A 137 -18.02 -22.99 -13.39
N THR A 138 -18.65 -23.27 -14.55
CA THR A 138 -18.83 -24.65 -15.04
C THR A 138 -17.54 -25.33 -15.52
N ASP A 139 -16.49 -24.56 -15.80
CA ASP A 139 -15.17 -25.09 -16.19
C ASP A 139 -14.25 -25.33 -14.97
N THR A 140 -14.67 -24.88 -13.78
CA THR A 140 -13.92 -25.09 -12.54
C THR A 140 -14.32 -26.40 -11.84
N LYS A 141 -13.51 -26.80 -10.85
CA LYS A 141 -13.84 -27.92 -9.96
C LYS A 141 -14.93 -27.60 -8.93
N LEU A 142 -15.48 -26.38 -8.91
CA LEU A 142 -16.70 -26.07 -8.15
C LEU A 142 -17.96 -26.66 -8.79
N ASN A 143 -17.85 -27.05 -10.07
CA ASN A 143 -18.86 -27.83 -10.78
C ASN A 143 -18.85 -29.29 -10.30
N LEU A 144 -19.30 -29.48 -9.06
CA LEU A 144 -19.34 -30.77 -8.37
C LEU A 144 -20.05 -31.82 -9.23
N GLY A 145 -19.36 -32.93 -9.47
CA GLY A 145 -19.84 -34.00 -10.36
C GLY A 145 -19.23 -35.34 -10.01
N SER A 146 -18.90 -36.13 -11.04
CA SER A 146 -18.40 -37.49 -10.87
C SER A 146 -16.88 -37.51 -10.61
N PHE A 147 -16.48 -36.91 -9.48
CA PHE A 147 -15.15 -37.05 -8.90
C PHE A 147 -15.27 -36.99 -7.37
N ASP A 148 -14.29 -37.50 -6.64
CA ASP A 148 -14.32 -37.45 -5.18
C ASP A 148 -14.15 -36.01 -4.68
N TRP A 149 -14.98 -35.59 -3.74
CA TRP A 149 -14.90 -34.23 -3.17
C TRP A 149 -15.39 -34.16 -1.74
N THR A 150 -14.93 -33.12 -1.05
CA THR A 150 -15.40 -32.75 0.30
C THR A 150 -15.80 -31.28 0.30
N VAL A 151 -16.98 -30.96 0.81
CA VAL A 151 -17.44 -29.59 1.09
C VAL A 151 -17.70 -29.44 2.57
N GLU A 152 -17.20 -28.39 3.20
CA GLU A 152 -17.42 -28.15 4.62
C GLU A 152 -17.42 -26.67 4.98
N PHE A 153 -18.07 -26.34 6.10
CA PHE A 153 -18.23 -24.98 6.59
C PHE A 153 -18.71 -24.97 8.04
N TRP A 154 -18.58 -23.82 8.71
CA TRP A 154 -19.27 -23.55 9.97
C TRP A 154 -20.54 -22.78 9.69
N PHE A 155 -21.62 -23.15 10.39
CA PHE A 155 -22.90 -22.47 10.25
C PHE A 155 -23.55 -22.25 11.61
N ALA A 156 -24.00 -21.02 11.85
CA ALA A 156 -24.83 -20.66 12.98
C ALA A 156 -26.22 -20.23 12.49
N PRO A 157 -27.28 -21.01 12.74
CA PRO A 157 -28.62 -20.68 12.28
C PRO A 157 -29.18 -19.45 13.02
N SER A 158 -30.04 -18.72 12.32
CA SER A 158 -30.92 -17.70 12.91
C SER A 158 -32.36 -18.24 13.06
N LYS A 159 -33.23 -17.50 13.75
CA LYS A 159 -34.61 -17.95 14.03
C LYS A 159 -35.34 -18.33 12.73
N SER A 160 -35.90 -19.54 12.70
CA SER A 160 -36.45 -20.17 11.49
C SER A 160 -37.44 -19.27 10.75
N SER A 161 -37.18 -19.12 9.45
CA SER A 161 -38.16 -18.81 8.43
C SER A 161 -38.70 -20.15 7.93
N GLN A 162 -40.00 -20.26 7.62
CA GLN A 162 -40.56 -21.46 7.01
C GLN A 162 -40.23 -21.48 5.50
N SER A 163 -38.94 -21.51 5.15
CA SER A 163 -38.50 -21.45 3.74
C SER A 163 -37.18 -22.19 3.54
N GLU A 164 -36.99 -22.80 2.37
CA GLU A 164 -35.69 -23.32 1.92
C GLU A 164 -34.63 -22.20 2.02
N SER A 165 -33.41 -22.55 2.44
CA SER A 165 -32.27 -21.61 2.52
C SER A 165 -31.07 -22.17 1.76
N VAL A 166 -30.51 -21.45 0.80
CA VAL A 166 -29.48 -21.99 -0.10
C VAL A 166 -28.06 -21.72 0.39
N ILE A 167 -27.24 -22.75 0.58
CA ILE A 167 -25.82 -22.59 0.94
C ILE A 167 -25.00 -22.17 -0.27
N PHE A 168 -25.12 -22.90 -1.38
CA PHE A 168 -24.55 -22.53 -2.67
C PHE A 168 -25.39 -23.09 -3.82
N GLU A 169 -25.35 -22.40 -4.96
CA GLU A 169 -25.87 -22.89 -6.23
C GLU A 169 -24.88 -22.55 -7.34
N ILE A 170 -24.56 -23.53 -8.19
CA ILE A 170 -23.88 -23.32 -9.47
C ILE A 170 -24.85 -23.68 -10.58
N GLY A 171 -24.91 -22.84 -11.63
CA GLY A 171 -25.78 -23.06 -12.78
C GLY A 171 -25.03 -22.93 -14.09
N GLN A 172 -25.47 -23.70 -15.10
CA GLN A 172 -25.00 -23.53 -16.49
C GLN A 172 -25.29 -22.11 -17.00
N GLY A 173 -26.31 -21.47 -16.43
CA GLY A 173 -26.80 -20.19 -16.88
C GLY A 173 -27.50 -20.31 -18.24
N PRO A 174 -28.16 -19.24 -18.70
CA PRO A 174 -28.27 -17.94 -18.04
C PRO A 174 -29.16 -18.01 -16.79
N ARG A 175 -28.89 -17.17 -15.81
CA ARG A 175 -29.45 -17.26 -14.46
C ARG A 175 -30.98 -17.28 -14.47
N GLY A 176 -31.58 -18.32 -13.89
CA GLY A 176 -33.04 -18.50 -13.82
C GLY A 176 -33.74 -18.86 -15.13
N GLU A 177 -33.02 -19.03 -16.25
CA GLU A 177 -33.62 -19.34 -17.56
C GLU A 177 -33.67 -20.84 -17.88
N ASN A 178 -33.06 -21.67 -17.04
CA ASN A 178 -33.11 -23.13 -17.13
C ASN A 178 -32.92 -23.79 -15.77
N GLU A 179 -33.15 -25.10 -15.71
CA GLU A 179 -33.07 -25.91 -14.49
C GLU A 179 -31.70 -26.60 -14.30
N PHE A 180 -30.72 -26.37 -15.20
CA PHE A 180 -29.40 -27.01 -15.12
C PHE A 180 -28.57 -26.37 -14.00
N VAL A 181 -28.78 -26.87 -12.78
CA VAL A 181 -28.09 -26.41 -11.57
C VAL A 181 -27.58 -27.57 -10.71
N THR A 182 -26.55 -27.28 -9.92
CA THR A 182 -26.18 -28.06 -8.73
C THR A 182 -26.31 -27.16 -7.50
N ARG A 183 -27.11 -27.58 -6.52
CA ARG A 183 -27.46 -26.79 -5.35
C ARG A 183 -27.35 -27.60 -4.07
N LEU A 184 -26.80 -26.99 -3.02
CA LEU A 184 -26.94 -27.44 -1.63
C LEU A 184 -27.79 -26.43 -0.87
N SER A 185 -28.87 -26.90 -0.24
CA SER A 185 -29.78 -26.06 0.55
C SER A 185 -30.16 -26.71 1.88
N ILE A 186 -30.55 -25.91 2.86
CA ILE A 186 -31.27 -26.34 4.05
C ILE A 186 -32.75 -26.47 3.67
N ASN A 187 -33.36 -27.60 4.04
CA ASN A 187 -34.77 -27.85 3.71
C ASN A 187 -35.73 -26.92 4.49
N GLU A 188 -36.97 -26.79 4.02
CA GLU A 188 -38.00 -25.92 4.63
C GLU A 188 -38.29 -26.24 6.10
N LYS A 189 -38.06 -27.49 6.53
CA LYS A 189 -38.26 -27.95 7.91
C LYS A 189 -37.05 -27.68 8.81
N HIS A 190 -35.95 -27.20 8.25
CA HIS A 190 -34.68 -26.97 8.95
C HIS A 190 -34.22 -28.19 9.76
N ASN A 191 -34.39 -29.40 9.21
CA ASN A 191 -34.00 -30.67 9.83
C ASN A 191 -33.09 -31.53 8.93
N GLY A 192 -32.55 -30.92 7.88
CA GLY A 192 -31.70 -31.58 6.91
C GLY A 192 -31.29 -30.65 5.78
N PHE A 193 -30.37 -31.14 4.96
CA PHE A 193 -29.96 -30.50 3.71
C PHE A 193 -30.56 -31.23 2.51
N ILE A 194 -30.61 -30.55 1.37
CA ILE A 194 -30.97 -31.09 0.07
C ILE A 194 -29.79 -30.82 -0.86
N LEU A 195 -29.21 -31.88 -1.43
CA LEU A 195 -28.29 -31.77 -2.56
C LEU A 195 -29.05 -32.11 -3.84
N PHE A 196 -29.23 -31.11 -4.70
CA PHE A 196 -29.84 -31.26 -6.01
C PHE A 196 -28.78 -31.13 -7.09
N ASN A 197 -28.69 -32.11 -8.00
CA ASN A 197 -27.79 -32.09 -9.15
C ASN A 197 -28.62 -32.44 -10.39
N GLN A 198 -29.11 -31.42 -11.08
CA GLN A 198 -29.98 -31.60 -12.24
C GLN A 198 -29.32 -32.42 -13.38
N PRO A 199 -28.01 -32.28 -13.68
CA PRO A 199 -27.38 -33.06 -14.76
C PRO A 199 -27.50 -34.58 -14.64
N SER A 200 -27.68 -35.09 -13.42
CA SER A 200 -27.94 -36.51 -13.15
C SER A 200 -29.40 -36.81 -12.77
N GLY A 201 -30.22 -35.78 -12.57
CA GLY A 201 -31.56 -35.89 -11.99
C GLY A 201 -31.57 -36.22 -10.50
N THR A 202 -30.42 -36.17 -9.83
CA THR A 202 -30.28 -36.59 -8.43
C THR A 202 -30.77 -35.53 -7.46
N LYS A 203 -31.63 -35.93 -6.52
CA LYS A 203 -32.05 -35.13 -5.36
C LYS A 203 -31.86 -35.95 -4.09
N VAL A 204 -30.90 -35.58 -3.26
CA VAL A 204 -30.57 -36.27 -2.00
C VAL A 204 -31.09 -35.47 -0.82
N ASN A 205 -31.90 -36.09 0.04
CA ASN A 205 -32.29 -35.53 1.33
C ASN A 205 -31.31 -36.01 2.40
N ILE A 206 -30.51 -35.10 2.93
CA ILE A 206 -29.42 -35.40 3.87
C ILE A 206 -29.92 -35.08 5.27
N LYS A 207 -30.11 -36.10 6.11
CA LYS A 207 -30.51 -35.90 7.51
C LYS A 207 -29.41 -35.12 8.25
N SER A 208 -29.80 -34.06 8.96
CA SER A 208 -28.89 -33.21 9.74
C SER A 208 -29.57 -32.70 11.00
N GLU A 209 -28.79 -32.12 11.91
CA GLU A 209 -29.26 -31.61 13.20
C GLU A 209 -28.83 -30.14 13.38
N TYR A 210 -29.36 -29.49 14.42
CA TYR A 210 -29.04 -28.12 14.86
C TYR A 210 -29.39 -26.95 13.91
N LEU A 211 -29.98 -27.19 12.74
CA LEU A 211 -30.36 -26.14 11.77
C LEU A 211 -31.56 -25.27 12.17
N ASN A 212 -32.24 -25.59 13.28
CA ASN A 212 -33.35 -24.83 13.86
C ASN A 212 -33.10 -24.47 15.35
N SER A 213 -31.84 -24.48 15.79
CA SER A 213 -31.51 -24.26 17.21
C SER A 213 -31.67 -22.78 17.59
N GLU A 214 -32.47 -22.49 18.63
CA GLU A 214 -32.60 -21.13 19.18
C GLU A 214 -31.30 -20.61 19.83
N ASN A 215 -30.36 -21.51 20.15
CA ASN A 215 -29.14 -21.16 20.87
C ASN A 215 -28.09 -20.44 20.01
N LYS A 216 -28.32 -20.29 18.68
CA LYS A 216 -27.38 -19.64 17.73
C LYS A 216 -25.95 -20.20 17.80
N ASN A 217 -25.81 -21.47 18.17
CA ASN A 217 -24.51 -22.14 18.28
C ASN A 217 -23.93 -22.42 16.89
N TRP A 218 -22.61 -22.32 16.80
CA TRP A 218 -21.85 -22.72 15.62
C TRP A 218 -21.65 -24.22 15.60
N HIS A 219 -21.92 -24.84 14.45
CA HIS A 219 -21.63 -26.24 14.18
C HIS A 219 -20.84 -26.37 12.89
N HIS A 220 -19.89 -27.31 12.84
CA HIS A 220 -19.15 -27.68 11.64
C HIS A 220 -19.94 -28.72 10.86
N TYR A 221 -20.20 -28.47 9.57
CA TYR A 221 -20.90 -29.38 8.68
C TYR A 221 -19.94 -29.81 7.57
N ALA A 222 -19.85 -31.11 7.29
CA ALA A 222 -19.02 -31.63 6.21
C ALA A 222 -19.74 -32.70 5.38
N PHE A 223 -19.65 -32.58 4.06
CA PHE A 223 -20.25 -33.45 3.06
C PHE A 223 -19.15 -34.09 2.23
N VAL A 224 -19.07 -35.42 2.25
CA VAL A 224 -18.04 -36.19 1.55
C VAL A 224 -18.69 -37.07 0.50
N TYR A 225 -18.37 -36.83 -0.77
CA TYR A 225 -18.82 -37.64 -1.88
C TYR A 225 -17.73 -38.61 -2.35
N SER A 226 -18.07 -39.89 -2.36
CA SER A 226 -17.25 -40.98 -2.90
C SER A 226 -17.85 -41.48 -4.20
N THR A 227 -17.12 -41.32 -5.30
CA THR A 227 -17.51 -41.90 -6.60
C THR A 227 -17.36 -43.41 -6.64
N THR A 228 -16.41 -43.95 -5.87
CA THR A 228 -16.18 -45.39 -5.75
C THR A 228 -17.39 -46.08 -5.13
N ASP A 229 -17.93 -45.49 -4.05
CA ASP A 229 -19.07 -46.04 -3.33
C ASP A 229 -20.42 -45.52 -3.85
N ASN A 230 -20.41 -44.52 -4.74
CA ASN A 230 -21.58 -43.71 -5.09
C ASN A 230 -22.35 -43.27 -3.83
N SER A 231 -21.63 -42.71 -2.86
CA SER A 231 -22.22 -42.37 -1.56
C SER A 231 -21.89 -40.95 -1.13
N LEU A 232 -22.82 -40.34 -0.41
CA LEU A 232 -22.66 -39.03 0.21
C LEU A 232 -22.77 -39.19 1.72
N THR A 233 -21.66 -38.98 2.42
CA THR A 233 -21.57 -39.05 3.89
C THR A 233 -21.59 -37.64 4.47
N HIS A 234 -22.37 -37.44 5.52
CA HIS A 234 -22.56 -36.17 6.21
C HIS A 234 -22.07 -36.24 7.64
N TYR A 235 -21.30 -35.24 8.06
CA TYR A 235 -20.76 -35.11 9.41
C TYR A 235 -21.21 -33.81 10.05
N ILE A 236 -21.40 -33.85 11.36
CA ILE A 236 -21.60 -32.66 12.20
C ILE A 236 -20.59 -32.72 13.34
N ASP A 237 -19.83 -31.65 13.53
CA ASP A 237 -18.81 -31.54 14.58
C ASP A 237 -17.88 -32.77 14.65
N GLY A 238 -17.48 -33.25 13.47
CA GLY A 238 -16.59 -34.40 13.33
C GLY A 238 -17.25 -35.77 13.53
N LYS A 239 -18.56 -35.83 13.74
CA LYS A 239 -19.32 -37.08 13.95
C LYS A 239 -20.16 -37.43 12.73
N ASN A 240 -20.09 -38.68 12.29
CA ASN A 240 -20.91 -39.17 11.16
C ASN A 240 -22.39 -39.20 11.56
N ILE A 241 -23.24 -38.49 10.80
CA ILE A 241 -24.67 -38.35 11.07
C ILE A 241 -25.52 -39.15 10.10
N SER A 242 -25.17 -39.14 8.82
CA SER A 242 -25.91 -39.89 7.81
C SER A 242 -25.03 -40.26 6.62
N LYS A 243 -25.40 -41.36 5.96
CA LYS A 243 -24.82 -41.80 4.70
C LYS A 243 -25.95 -42.11 3.72
N ASN A 244 -25.88 -41.51 2.54
CA ASN A 244 -26.81 -41.75 1.44
C ASN A 244 -26.09 -42.60 0.40
N GLU A 245 -26.61 -43.80 0.11
CA GLU A 245 -26.07 -44.71 -0.90
C GLU A 245 -26.71 -44.47 -2.27
N ASN A 246 -26.08 -44.96 -3.33
CA ASN A 246 -26.55 -44.84 -4.73
C ASN A 246 -26.69 -43.39 -5.24
N VAL A 247 -25.92 -42.46 -4.68
CA VAL A 247 -25.84 -41.06 -5.11
C VAL A 247 -24.95 -40.95 -6.34
N LYS A 248 -25.53 -40.60 -7.49
CA LYS A 248 -24.80 -40.38 -8.75
C LYS A 248 -24.85 -38.92 -9.11
N LEU A 249 -23.68 -38.28 -9.24
CA LEU A 249 -23.58 -36.87 -9.61
C LEU A 249 -22.92 -36.73 -10.97
N LYS A 250 -23.31 -35.69 -11.71
CA LYS A 250 -22.72 -35.33 -12.99
C LYS A 250 -22.43 -33.84 -13.00
N SER A 251 -21.25 -33.44 -13.46
CA SER A 251 -20.93 -32.03 -13.64
C SER A 251 -21.86 -31.40 -14.67
N LEU A 252 -22.19 -30.14 -14.47
CA LEU A 252 -22.90 -29.32 -15.45
C LEU A 252 -22.09 -29.27 -16.76
N PRO A 253 -22.75 -29.33 -17.92
CA PRO A 253 -22.09 -28.94 -19.18
C PRO A 253 -21.64 -27.48 -19.12
N HIS A 254 -20.65 -27.12 -19.94
CA HIS A 254 -20.21 -25.74 -20.10
C HIS A 254 -21.39 -24.81 -20.43
N GLY A 255 -21.40 -23.61 -19.85
CA GLY A 255 -22.35 -22.57 -20.22
C GLY A 255 -21.71 -21.20 -20.23
N ASP A 256 -21.93 -20.44 -21.31
CA ASP A 256 -21.28 -19.13 -21.53
C ASP A 256 -21.62 -18.09 -20.44
N GLU A 257 -22.81 -18.20 -19.84
CA GLU A 257 -23.31 -17.34 -18.77
C GLU A 257 -23.44 -18.09 -17.44
N ALA A 258 -22.60 -19.09 -17.23
CA ALA A 258 -22.52 -19.83 -15.98
C ALA A 258 -22.29 -18.90 -14.79
N TYR A 259 -22.90 -19.25 -13.66
CA TYR A 259 -22.82 -18.48 -12.43
C TYR A 259 -22.65 -19.40 -11.23
N MET A 260 -22.17 -18.83 -10.13
CA MET A 260 -22.24 -19.45 -8.82
C MET A 260 -22.61 -18.40 -7.78
N THR A 261 -23.54 -18.74 -6.90
CA THR A 261 -23.96 -17.91 -5.77
C THR A 261 -23.72 -18.65 -4.46
N ILE A 262 -23.40 -17.89 -3.42
CA ILE A 262 -23.24 -18.37 -2.05
C ILE A 262 -24.28 -17.66 -1.19
N GLY A 263 -24.96 -18.44 -0.36
CA GLY A 263 -25.97 -17.96 0.55
C GLY A 263 -27.30 -17.59 -0.10
N THR A 264 -27.50 -17.86 -1.39
CA THR A 264 -28.76 -17.60 -2.12
C THR A 264 -28.79 -18.43 -3.42
N ASN A 265 -29.96 -18.63 -4.03
CA ASN A 265 -30.06 -19.27 -5.34
C ASN A 265 -29.67 -18.33 -6.48
N GLY A 266 -29.67 -18.88 -7.70
CA GLY A 266 -29.37 -18.17 -8.92
C GLY A 266 -30.26 -16.96 -9.09
N ILE A 267 -31.57 -17.02 -8.83
CA ILE A 267 -32.44 -15.83 -8.96
C ILE A 267 -32.34 -14.81 -7.81
N PHE A 268 -31.44 -15.05 -6.85
CA PHE A 268 -31.19 -14.25 -5.64
C PHE A 268 -32.34 -14.27 -4.61
N GLU A 269 -33.01 -15.41 -4.54
CA GLU A 269 -34.05 -15.75 -3.56
C GLU A 269 -33.51 -16.80 -2.57
N ASN A 270 -34.33 -17.17 -1.58
CA ASN A 270 -34.02 -18.18 -0.57
C ASN A 270 -32.65 -17.95 0.12
N PRO A 271 -32.41 -16.76 0.68
CA PRO A 271 -31.13 -16.44 1.30
C PRO A 271 -30.88 -17.32 2.53
N ILE A 272 -29.62 -17.50 2.91
CA ILE A 272 -29.29 -18.17 4.18
C ILE A 272 -29.92 -17.46 5.36
N ASN A 273 -30.56 -18.25 6.22
CA ASN A 273 -31.10 -17.79 7.49
C ASN A 273 -30.13 -18.13 8.62
N GLY A 274 -29.01 -17.41 8.67
CA GLY A 274 -27.92 -17.68 9.59
C GLY A 274 -26.62 -17.04 9.13
N LYS A 275 -25.52 -17.42 9.78
CA LYS A 275 -24.16 -16.99 9.46
C LYS A 275 -23.37 -18.19 8.93
N LEU A 276 -22.66 -17.98 7.83
CA LEU A 276 -21.79 -18.95 7.19
C LEU A 276 -20.33 -18.51 7.33
N ASP A 277 -19.48 -19.40 7.82
CA ASP A 277 -18.07 -19.12 8.09
C ASP A 277 -17.17 -20.23 7.51
N GLU A 278 -15.98 -19.83 7.01
CA GLU A 278 -14.95 -20.65 6.39
C GLU A 278 -15.46 -21.77 5.44
N LEU A 279 -16.11 -21.39 4.34
CA LEU A 279 -16.64 -22.33 3.34
C LEU A 279 -15.53 -22.89 2.46
N ARG A 280 -15.29 -24.20 2.55
CA ARG A 280 -14.23 -24.92 1.83
C ARG A 280 -14.78 -25.97 0.87
N PHE A 281 -14.25 -25.97 -0.35
CA PHE A 281 -14.40 -27.03 -1.35
C PHE A 281 -13.05 -27.71 -1.55
N SER A 282 -13.01 -29.04 -1.57
CA SER A 282 -11.78 -29.80 -1.76
C SER A 282 -11.98 -30.96 -2.72
N GLU A 283 -10.95 -31.22 -3.53
CA GLU A 283 -10.85 -32.42 -4.34
C GLU A 283 -10.35 -33.58 -3.47
N GLY A 284 -11.10 -34.68 -3.48
CA GLY A 284 -10.84 -35.89 -2.72
C GLY A 284 -11.72 -36.08 -1.47
N ILE A 285 -11.60 -37.27 -0.90
CA ILE A 285 -12.19 -37.66 0.39
C ILE A 285 -11.26 -37.19 1.50
N ILE A 286 -11.66 -36.16 2.26
CA ILE A 286 -10.89 -35.70 3.43
C ILE A 286 -11.19 -36.57 4.65
N TYR A 287 -12.45 -36.96 4.84
CA TYR A 287 -12.91 -37.70 6.01
C TYR A 287 -13.59 -39.01 5.61
N ASN A 288 -13.14 -40.13 6.18
CA ASN A 288 -13.71 -41.46 5.97
C ASN A 288 -14.24 -42.11 7.28
N SER A 289 -14.09 -41.41 8.41
CA SER A 289 -14.57 -41.77 9.73
C SER A 289 -14.79 -40.50 10.56
N ASP A 290 -15.26 -40.65 11.79
CA ASP A 290 -15.25 -39.55 12.76
C ASP A 290 -13.85 -38.90 12.84
N PHE A 291 -13.82 -37.58 13.05
CA PHE A 291 -12.61 -36.77 13.07
C PHE A 291 -12.66 -35.67 14.14
N GLU A 292 -11.50 -35.09 14.45
CA GLU A 292 -11.43 -33.88 15.28
C GLU A 292 -11.70 -32.65 14.41
N VAL A 293 -12.67 -31.82 14.81
CA VAL A 293 -13.06 -30.63 14.08
C VAL A 293 -11.85 -29.69 13.92
N PRO A 294 -11.54 -29.22 12.70
CA PRO A 294 -10.50 -28.22 12.49
C PRO A 294 -10.74 -26.98 13.35
N LYS A 295 -9.68 -26.37 13.88
CA LYS A 295 -9.82 -25.13 14.67
C LYS A 295 -10.17 -23.91 13.83
N SER A 296 -9.66 -23.82 12.60
CA SER A 296 -9.89 -22.77 11.61
C SER A 296 -9.09 -23.14 10.36
N PHE A 297 -9.56 -22.73 9.19
CA PHE A 297 -8.86 -22.83 7.91
C PHE A 297 -8.04 -21.58 7.58
N ALA A 298 -8.28 -20.46 8.28
CA ALA A 298 -7.49 -19.25 8.11
C ALA A 298 -6.02 -19.46 8.49
N LYS A 299 -5.12 -18.83 7.73
CA LYS A 299 -3.70 -18.84 8.05
C LYS A 299 -3.44 -17.86 9.20
N HIS A 300 -3.08 -18.39 10.37
CA HIS A 300 -2.72 -17.55 11.50
C HIS A 300 -1.35 -16.90 11.31
N HIS A 301 -1.33 -15.56 11.28
CA HIS A 301 -0.10 -14.77 11.37
C HIS A 301 0.08 -14.29 12.81
N LYS A 302 1.29 -14.45 13.35
CA LYS A 302 1.64 -13.88 14.64
C LYS A 302 1.93 -12.39 14.44
N PRO A 303 1.33 -11.48 15.23
CA PRO A 303 1.68 -10.07 15.17
C PRO A 303 3.18 -9.88 15.39
N TYR A 304 3.77 -8.94 14.67
CA TYR A 304 5.17 -8.58 14.84
C TYR A 304 5.37 -7.74 16.10
N GLU A 305 6.54 -7.92 16.72
CA GLU A 305 7.07 -6.91 17.63
C GLU A 305 7.63 -5.77 16.78
N LEU A 306 6.99 -4.60 16.87
CA LEU A 306 7.30 -3.47 16.01
C LEU A 306 8.56 -2.74 16.48
N VAL A 307 9.53 -2.55 15.59
CA VAL A 307 10.79 -1.85 15.85
C VAL A 307 10.53 -0.43 16.31
N HIS A 308 11.08 -0.07 17.47
CA HIS A 308 10.88 1.22 18.09
C HIS A 308 11.94 2.24 17.68
N GLY A 309 11.46 3.37 17.19
CA GLY A 309 12.22 4.61 17.04
C GLY A 309 12.18 5.47 18.30
N PRO A 310 12.97 6.54 18.34
CA PRO A 310 12.91 7.50 19.44
C PRO A 310 11.59 8.29 19.41
N LYS A 311 10.96 8.62 20.55
CA LYS A 311 9.68 9.37 20.55
C LYS A 311 9.76 10.66 19.72
N LEU A 312 8.69 11.02 19.03
CA LEU A 312 8.62 12.27 18.26
C LEU A 312 8.98 13.48 19.13
N LEU A 313 9.81 14.38 18.62
CA LEU A 313 10.10 15.66 19.27
C LEU A 313 9.05 16.73 18.98
N PHE A 314 8.46 16.69 17.78
CA PHE A 314 7.53 17.71 17.30
C PHE A 314 6.22 17.03 16.87
N ASP A 315 5.50 16.47 17.85
CA ASP A 315 4.11 16.09 17.61
C ASP A 315 3.21 17.33 17.68
N ASN A 316 2.16 17.35 16.86
CA ASN A 316 1.21 18.47 16.85
C ASN A 316 0.32 18.55 18.10
N THR A 317 0.50 17.65 19.08
CA THR A 317 -0.27 17.62 20.32
C THR A 317 0.36 18.46 21.43
N ASP A 318 1.66 18.75 21.36
CA ASP A 318 2.39 19.45 22.43
C ASP A 318 3.39 20.48 21.88
N ASN A 319 2.93 21.33 20.94
CA ASN A 319 3.72 22.37 20.25
C ASN A 319 4.50 23.36 21.16
N ASN A 320 4.23 23.35 22.46
CA ASN A 320 4.80 24.25 23.47
C ASN A 320 5.77 23.56 24.45
N ARG A 321 6.07 22.26 24.29
CA ARG A 321 6.96 21.55 25.21
C ARG A 321 8.39 22.09 25.11
N THR A 322 8.73 22.95 26.06
CA THR A 322 10.07 23.50 26.25
C THR A 322 10.56 23.14 27.66
N PRO A 323 11.85 22.79 27.83
CA PRO A 323 12.85 22.66 26.79
C PRO A 323 12.63 21.42 25.90
N ILE A 324 12.99 21.53 24.62
CA ILE A 324 13.01 20.41 23.68
C ILE A 324 14.13 19.44 24.09
N LEU A 325 13.80 18.17 24.27
CA LEU A 325 14.77 17.14 24.66
C LEU A 325 15.49 16.57 23.43
N LEU A 326 16.30 17.41 22.77
CA LEU A 326 17.00 17.08 21.52
C LEU A 326 17.94 15.87 21.66
N GLY A 327 18.62 15.75 22.81
CA GLY A 327 19.65 14.73 23.00
C GLY A 327 20.78 14.90 21.98
N ASN A 328 21.20 13.82 21.33
CA ASN A 328 22.20 13.84 20.25
C ASN A 328 21.56 13.71 18.85
N ARG A 329 20.25 13.96 18.72
CA ARG A 329 19.54 13.83 17.44
C ARG A 329 20.01 14.92 16.47
N LYS A 330 20.08 14.55 15.19
CA LYS A 330 20.27 15.51 14.12
C LYS A 330 18.95 16.26 13.88
N HIS A 331 19.02 17.59 13.82
CA HIS A 331 17.90 18.44 13.43
C HIS A 331 18.14 18.99 12.02
N VAL A 332 17.22 18.74 11.08
CA VAL A 332 17.26 19.30 9.72
C VAL A 332 16.34 20.52 9.64
N PHE A 333 16.82 21.63 9.10
CA PHE A 333 16.11 22.91 9.00
C PHE A 333 15.18 22.94 7.77
N ILE A 334 14.14 22.11 7.80
CA ILE A 334 13.08 22.04 6.77
C ILE A 334 11.88 22.96 7.06
N ASP A 335 11.76 23.42 8.31
CA ASP A 335 10.66 24.23 8.83
C ASP A 335 11.08 24.98 10.12
N ASP A 336 10.15 25.73 10.68
CA ASP A 336 10.30 26.57 11.86
C ASP A 336 10.03 25.83 13.19
N ALA A 337 9.89 24.50 13.19
CA ALA A 337 9.50 23.74 14.39
C ALA A 337 10.47 23.97 15.59
N PHE A 338 11.75 24.18 15.30
CA PHE A 338 12.81 24.42 16.28
C PHE A 338 13.16 25.91 16.48
N ILE A 339 12.53 26.81 15.72
CA ILE A 339 12.85 28.23 15.69
C ILE A 339 11.91 29.00 16.63
N GLU A 340 12.46 29.88 17.45
CA GLU A 340 11.70 30.82 18.29
C GLU A 340 11.64 32.21 17.63
N LYS A 341 12.77 32.67 17.09
CA LYS A 341 12.89 33.97 16.39
C LYS A 341 13.63 33.77 15.08
N ASN A 342 13.11 34.35 14.01
CA ASN A 342 13.79 34.44 12.72
C ASN A 342 13.69 35.87 12.21
N THR A 343 14.83 36.53 11.99
CA THR A 343 14.93 37.87 11.43
C THR A 343 15.81 37.81 10.19
N GLY A 344 15.21 37.99 9.02
CA GLY A 344 15.92 38.11 7.74
C GLY A 344 16.13 36.79 6.97
N SER A 345 15.95 35.61 7.57
CA SER A 345 16.15 34.32 6.88
C SER A 345 14.83 33.70 6.38
N LYS A 346 14.93 32.80 5.38
CA LYS A 346 13.78 32.10 4.81
C LYS A 346 14.10 30.63 4.51
N PHE A 347 13.09 29.77 4.58
CA PHE A 347 13.24 28.38 4.12
C PHE A 347 13.21 28.32 2.60
N VAL A 348 14.20 27.67 1.99
CA VAL A 348 14.38 27.59 0.55
C VAL A 348 14.55 26.15 0.12
N VAL A 349 13.78 25.72 -0.89
CA VAL A 349 13.96 24.41 -1.53
C VAL A 349 15.26 24.42 -2.34
N ASN A 350 16.05 23.36 -2.20
CA ASN A 350 17.24 23.13 -3.02
C ASN A 350 16.95 21.95 -3.96
N PRO A 351 16.59 22.19 -5.23
CA PRO A 351 16.41 21.15 -6.22
C PRO A 351 17.69 20.29 -6.35
N PRO A 352 17.58 18.97 -6.52
CA PRO A 352 18.74 18.11 -6.67
C PRO A 352 19.33 18.29 -8.08
N LYS A 353 20.61 17.98 -8.23
CA LYS A 353 21.26 18.02 -9.54
C LYS A 353 20.86 16.78 -10.33
N VAL A 354 20.33 16.96 -11.55
CA VAL A 354 20.09 15.83 -12.47
C VAL A 354 21.41 15.45 -13.12
N MET A 355 21.83 14.19 -12.96
CA MET A 355 23.18 13.75 -13.32
C MET A 355 23.22 12.80 -14.52
N ASP A 356 22.25 11.88 -14.63
CA ASP A 356 22.31 10.82 -15.64
C ASP A 356 20.93 10.40 -16.12
N ARG A 357 20.87 9.86 -17.34
CA ARG A 357 19.76 9.04 -17.83
C ARG A 357 20.16 7.56 -17.72
N VAL A 358 19.58 6.85 -16.76
CA VAL A 358 20.07 5.52 -16.31
C VAL A 358 19.30 4.34 -16.91
N ILE A 359 18.07 4.56 -17.35
CA ILE A 359 17.32 3.61 -18.18
C ILE A 359 16.82 4.40 -19.38
N ASP A 360 17.29 4.01 -20.56
CA ASP A 360 16.88 4.58 -21.84
C ASP A 360 16.19 3.52 -22.71
N ASN A 361 15.80 3.91 -23.94
CA ASN A 361 15.25 3.00 -24.94
C ASN A 361 14.09 2.12 -24.43
N ILE A 362 13.22 2.69 -23.58
CA ILE A 362 12.09 1.97 -22.99
C ILE A 362 11.10 1.52 -24.08
N THR A 363 11.18 0.26 -24.47
CA THR A 363 10.25 -0.38 -25.42
C THR A 363 9.12 -1.10 -24.70
N GLY A 364 7.90 -0.99 -25.22
CA GLY A 364 6.73 -1.68 -24.67
C GLY A 364 6.11 -0.98 -23.46
N GLU A 365 5.31 -1.75 -22.71
CA GLU A 365 4.62 -1.29 -21.50
C GLU A 365 5.63 -1.07 -20.37
N PHE A 366 5.58 0.13 -19.78
CA PHE A 366 6.44 0.53 -18.67
C PHE A 366 5.71 1.65 -17.93
N ARG A 367 5.19 1.34 -16.75
CA ARG A 367 4.48 2.30 -15.91
C ARG A 367 5.49 3.28 -15.31
N LYS A 368 5.10 4.55 -15.29
CA LYS A 368 5.85 5.70 -14.74
C LYS A 368 5.96 5.71 -13.20
N HIS A 369 5.28 4.79 -12.53
CA HIS A 369 5.33 4.61 -11.08
C HIS A 369 6.52 3.74 -10.71
N LEU A 370 7.60 4.38 -10.27
CA LEU A 370 8.85 3.72 -9.92
C LEU A 370 9.03 3.63 -8.41
N THR A 371 9.74 2.60 -7.97
CA THR A 371 10.25 2.47 -6.60
C THR A 371 11.72 2.08 -6.65
N VAL A 372 12.53 2.75 -5.84
CA VAL A 372 13.96 2.50 -5.69
C VAL A 372 14.22 1.97 -4.28
N VAL A 373 14.94 0.87 -4.19
CA VAL A 373 15.38 0.28 -2.92
C VAL A 373 16.83 -0.16 -3.07
N GLU A 374 17.67 0.18 -2.09
CA GLU A 374 18.96 -0.48 -1.91
C GLU A 374 18.75 -1.75 -1.08
N ASP A 375 19.16 -2.90 -1.61
CA ASP A 375 19.08 -4.16 -0.89
C ASP A 375 20.24 -4.36 0.10
N GLN A 376 20.16 -5.41 0.90
CA GLN A 376 21.16 -5.73 1.93
C GLN A 376 22.55 -6.04 1.35
N GLU A 377 22.65 -6.35 0.05
CA GLU A 377 23.92 -6.58 -0.65
C GLU A 377 24.48 -5.29 -1.28
N GLY A 378 23.79 -4.16 -1.12
CA GLY A 378 24.16 -2.87 -1.68
C GLY A 378 23.75 -2.69 -3.15
N ASN A 379 22.96 -3.60 -3.72
CA ASN A 379 22.43 -3.40 -5.07
C ASN A 379 21.24 -2.44 -5.03
N ILE A 380 21.21 -1.50 -5.97
CA ILE A 380 20.09 -0.59 -6.19
C ILE A 380 19.10 -1.28 -7.13
N ARG A 381 17.85 -1.41 -6.70
CA ARG A 381 16.77 -2.01 -7.46
C ARG A 381 15.71 -0.99 -7.81
N ILE A 382 15.31 -0.94 -9.08
CA ILE A 382 14.16 -0.17 -9.56
C ILE A 382 13.03 -1.14 -9.89
N TYR A 383 11.90 -1.00 -9.20
CA TYR A 383 10.67 -1.74 -9.47
C TYR A 383 9.65 -0.83 -10.17
N ASN A 384 8.96 -1.39 -11.15
CA ASN A 384 7.77 -0.78 -11.75
C ASN A 384 6.90 -1.85 -12.40
N SER A 385 5.75 -1.46 -12.94
CA SER A 385 4.93 -2.39 -13.73
C SER A 385 5.29 -2.37 -15.21
N GLY A 386 5.50 -3.56 -15.77
CA GLY A 386 5.75 -3.81 -17.18
C GLY A 386 4.51 -4.32 -17.92
N PRO A 387 4.65 -5.29 -18.83
CA PRO A 387 3.56 -5.90 -19.59
C PRO A 387 2.41 -6.40 -18.71
N LYS A 388 1.16 -6.13 -19.11
CA LYS A 388 -0.08 -6.51 -18.39
C LYS A 388 -0.14 -6.01 -16.94
N ASP A 389 0.59 -4.95 -16.64
CA ASP A 389 0.80 -4.40 -15.30
C ASP A 389 1.46 -5.38 -14.30
N TYR A 390 2.26 -6.33 -14.79
CA TYR A 390 3.05 -7.24 -13.95
C TYR A 390 4.24 -6.51 -13.31
N LEU A 391 4.63 -6.87 -12.09
CA LEU A 391 5.78 -6.23 -11.42
C LEU A 391 7.09 -6.72 -12.04
N GLN A 392 7.92 -5.79 -12.49
CA GLN A 392 9.26 -6.05 -13.03
C GLN A 392 10.33 -5.36 -12.18
N VAL A 393 11.57 -5.83 -12.28
CA VAL A 393 12.72 -5.28 -11.56
C VAL A 393 13.90 -4.99 -12.50
N PHE A 394 14.62 -3.92 -12.21
CA PHE A 394 15.92 -3.60 -12.79
C PHE A 394 16.94 -3.46 -11.66
N VAL A 395 18.17 -3.92 -11.85
CA VAL A 395 19.19 -3.99 -10.81
C VAL A 395 20.46 -3.28 -11.27
N SER A 396 21.13 -2.56 -10.36
CA SER A 396 22.39 -1.89 -10.60
C SER A 396 23.27 -1.92 -9.35
N LYS A 397 24.59 -2.04 -9.52
CA LYS A 397 25.57 -1.92 -8.43
C LYS A 397 26.08 -0.50 -8.25
N ASP A 398 26.19 0.26 -9.34
CA ASP A 398 26.75 1.61 -9.35
C ASP A 398 25.66 2.70 -9.42
N GLY A 399 24.39 2.30 -9.53
CA GLY A 399 23.25 3.20 -9.63
C GLY A 399 23.13 3.95 -10.95
N ILE A 400 23.95 3.61 -11.94
CA ILE A 400 24.00 4.24 -13.26
C ILE A 400 23.63 3.22 -14.33
N HIS A 401 24.23 2.03 -14.30
CA HIS A 401 24.01 0.98 -15.28
C HIS A 401 23.02 -0.05 -14.71
N PHE A 402 21.78 0.00 -15.19
CA PHE A 402 20.72 -0.94 -14.79
C PHE A 402 20.55 -2.05 -15.80
N ASN A 403 20.48 -3.30 -15.33
CA ASN A 403 20.12 -4.46 -16.14
C ASN A 403 18.76 -5.04 -15.71
N ALA A 404 18.04 -5.63 -16.66
CA ALA A 404 16.86 -6.46 -16.40
C ALA A 404 17.30 -7.92 -16.20
N PRO A 405 17.39 -8.44 -14.96
CA PRO A 405 17.88 -9.80 -14.71
C PRO A 405 16.89 -10.87 -15.18
N ASP A 406 17.38 -12.07 -15.49
CA ASP A 406 16.52 -13.26 -15.57
C ASP A 406 16.26 -13.78 -14.15
N VAL A 407 15.02 -13.66 -13.68
CA VAL A 407 14.65 -14.05 -12.31
C VAL A 407 14.16 -15.49 -12.20
N GLY A 408 14.21 -16.27 -13.29
CA GLY A 408 13.86 -17.69 -13.27
C GLY A 408 12.36 -18.00 -13.29
N HIS A 409 11.49 -17.00 -13.43
CA HIS A 409 10.03 -17.18 -13.51
C HIS A 409 9.51 -17.50 -14.93
N GLY A 410 10.39 -17.49 -15.94
CA GLY A 410 10.02 -17.63 -17.35
C GLY A 410 9.92 -16.29 -18.08
N VAL A 411 9.29 -16.30 -19.26
CA VAL A 411 9.18 -15.14 -20.14
C VAL A 411 7.75 -14.64 -20.20
N TYR A 412 7.52 -13.39 -19.78
CA TYR A 412 6.20 -12.75 -19.81
C TYR A 412 6.28 -11.44 -20.59
N GLY A 413 5.45 -11.29 -21.64
CA GLY A 413 5.50 -10.10 -22.49
C GLY A 413 6.87 -9.84 -23.13
N GLY A 414 7.66 -10.88 -23.35
CA GLY A 414 9.04 -10.79 -23.87
C GLY A 414 10.10 -10.50 -22.81
N GLN A 415 9.73 -10.41 -21.53
CA GLN A 415 10.62 -10.03 -20.43
C GLN A 415 10.87 -11.20 -19.47
N LYS A 416 12.09 -11.27 -18.92
CA LYS A 416 12.54 -12.28 -17.94
C LYS A 416 12.73 -11.73 -16.53
N ASN A 417 12.56 -10.42 -16.35
CA ASN A 417 12.71 -9.71 -15.09
C ASN A 417 11.38 -9.49 -14.36
N ILE A 418 10.35 -10.29 -14.67
CA ILE A 418 9.03 -10.22 -14.02
C ILE A 418 9.05 -10.98 -12.70
N VAL A 419 8.89 -10.26 -11.60
CA VAL A 419 8.89 -10.81 -10.23
C VAL A 419 7.48 -11.15 -9.72
N ILE A 420 6.44 -10.53 -10.29
CA ILE A 420 5.03 -10.90 -10.03
C ILE A 420 4.29 -11.00 -11.37
N PRO A 421 4.04 -12.21 -11.91
CA PRO A 421 3.35 -12.40 -13.20
C PRO A 421 1.82 -12.32 -13.06
N GLN A 422 1.33 -11.38 -12.26
CA GLN A 422 -0.08 -11.12 -12.00
C GLN A 422 -0.32 -9.61 -12.07
N ASN A 423 -1.56 -9.19 -12.38
CA ASN A 423 -1.87 -7.77 -12.51
C ASN A 423 -1.85 -7.10 -11.14
N VAL A 424 -0.78 -6.35 -10.86
CA VAL A 424 -0.66 -5.53 -9.65
C VAL A 424 -0.88 -4.04 -9.92
N GLY A 425 -1.28 -3.70 -11.16
CA GLY A 425 -1.64 -2.36 -11.62
C GLY A 425 -0.53 -1.30 -11.60
N GLY A 426 0.67 -1.62 -11.11
CA GLY A 426 1.70 -0.64 -10.75
C GLY A 426 1.28 0.26 -9.58
N LEU A 427 0.48 -0.28 -8.65
CA LEU A 427 -0.27 0.49 -7.65
C LEU A 427 0.34 0.43 -6.24
N GLY A 428 1.60 0.05 -6.08
CA GLY A 428 2.28 -0.04 -4.78
C GLY A 428 3.78 0.23 -4.85
N ASN A 429 4.49 0.22 -3.73
CA ASN A 429 5.95 0.31 -3.68
C ASN A 429 6.57 -0.85 -2.88
N PRO A 430 7.52 -1.61 -3.44
CA PRO A 430 8.30 -2.57 -2.65
C PRO A 430 9.19 -1.84 -1.63
N PHE A 431 9.31 -2.38 -0.42
CA PHE A 431 10.22 -1.89 0.61
C PHE A 431 10.73 -3.01 1.50
N ILE A 432 11.84 -2.77 2.18
CA ILE A 432 12.40 -3.66 3.19
C ILE A 432 11.77 -3.30 4.53
N ASP A 433 11.03 -4.23 5.10
CA ASP A 433 10.35 -4.06 6.39
C ASP A 433 11.29 -4.45 7.55
N PRO A 434 11.55 -3.55 8.51
CA PRO A 434 12.38 -3.87 9.66
C PRO A 434 11.71 -4.84 10.64
N ASN A 435 10.40 -5.04 10.58
CA ASN A 435 9.64 -5.77 11.61
C ASN A 435 9.49 -7.27 11.31
N GLY A 436 9.29 -7.66 10.05
CA GLY A 436 9.09 -9.07 9.67
C GLY A 436 10.37 -9.94 9.78
N PRO A 437 10.24 -11.27 9.85
CA PRO A 437 11.38 -12.18 9.74
C PRO A 437 11.93 -12.24 8.31
N ASP A 438 13.13 -12.80 8.14
CA ASP A 438 13.83 -12.85 6.86
C ASP A 438 13.04 -13.53 5.74
N SER A 439 12.17 -14.49 6.06
CA SER A 439 11.31 -15.18 5.10
C SER A 439 10.29 -14.26 4.39
N GLU A 440 10.04 -13.08 4.94
CA GLU A 440 9.06 -12.10 4.46
C GLU A 440 9.55 -10.66 4.65
N ARG A 441 10.88 -10.47 4.62
CA ARG A 441 11.59 -9.21 4.85
C ARG A 441 11.14 -8.09 3.90
N TRP A 442 10.81 -8.44 2.67
CA TRP A 442 10.29 -7.50 1.69
C TRP A 442 8.78 -7.47 1.75
N LYS A 443 8.23 -6.25 1.73
CA LYS A 443 6.79 -6.00 1.64
C LYS A 443 6.48 -5.23 0.37
N TYR A 444 5.30 -5.47 -0.18
CA TYR A 444 4.76 -4.72 -1.29
C TYR A 444 3.26 -4.59 -1.09
N ILE A 445 2.80 -3.37 -0.81
CA ILE A 445 1.40 -3.07 -0.55
C ILE A 445 0.82 -2.43 -1.79
N SER A 446 -0.02 -3.16 -2.51
CA SER A 446 -0.37 -2.83 -3.88
C SER A 446 -1.75 -3.32 -4.27
N GLY A 447 -2.26 -2.78 -5.38
CA GLY A 447 -3.46 -3.32 -6.00
C GLY A 447 -3.24 -4.76 -6.48
N TYR A 448 -4.30 -5.55 -6.51
CA TYR A 448 -4.30 -6.88 -7.12
C TYR A 448 -5.57 -7.05 -7.95
N HIS A 449 -5.41 -7.29 -9.25
CA HIS A 449 -6.51 -7.39 -10.21
C HIS A 449 -7.57 -6.30 -10.02
N ARG A 450 -7.24 -5.07 -9.62
CA ARG A 450 -8.23 -4.00 -9.39
C ARG A 450 -9.35 -4.36 -8.37
N ARG A 451 -9.13 -5.32 -7.47
CA ARG A 451 -10.10 -5.83 -6.47
C ARG A 451 -9.99 -5.16 -5.09
N GLY A 452 -8.90 -4.45 -4.83
CA GLY A 452 -8.57 -3.87 -3.53
C GLY A 452 -7.07 -3.63 -3.43
N ILE A 453 -6.59 -3.30 -2.24
CA ILE A 453 -5.16 -3.23 -1.88
C ILE A 453 -4.80 -4.44 -1.03
N TYR A 454 -3.67 -5.07 -1.34
CA TYR A 454 -3.22 -6.32 -0.74
C TYR A 454 -1.76 -6.22 -0.32
N VAL A 455 -1.38 -7.00 0.68
CA VAL A 455 0.00 -7.18 1.10
C VAL A 455 0.62 -8.36 0.34
N PHE A 456 1.81 -8.13 -0.20
CA PHE A 456 2.70 -9.16 -0.71
C PHE A 456 3.95 -9.21 0.16
N THR A 457 4.47 -10.42 0.34
CA THR A 457 5.67 -10.70 1.13
C THR A 457 6.71 -11.40 0.27
N SER A 458 7.99 -11.15 0.53
CA SER A 458 9.08 -11.84 -0.15
C SER A 458 10.30 -11.95 0.76
N PRO A 459 11.07 -13.05 0.69
CA PRO A 459 12.34 -13.14 1.39
C PRO A 459 13.45 -12.30 0.74
N ASP A 460 13.40 -12.12 -0.58
CA ASP A 460 14.53 -11.65 -1.38
C ASP A 460 14.19 -10.52 -2.36
N GLY A 461 12.92 -10.10 -2.42
CA GLY A 461 12.42 -9.08 -3.36
C GLY A 461 12.21 -9.59 -4.79
N TYR A 462 12.43 -10.88 -5.03
CA TYR A 462 12.19 -11.55 -6.32
C TYR A 462 11.02 -12.53 -6.24
N ASN A 463 10.96 -13.33 -5.18
CA ASN A 463 9.96 -14.38 -4.97
C ASN A 463 8.83 -13.87 -4.07
N TRP A 464 7.71 -13.46 -4.65
CA TRP A 464 6.62 -12.82 -3.91
C TRP A 464 5.44 -13.76 -3.66
N THR A 465 4.87 -13.67 -2.46
CA THR A 465 3.63 -14.36 -2.06
C THR A 465 2.60 -13.33 -1.59
N ARG A 466 1.39 -13.41 -2.13
CA ARG A 466 0.25 -12.54 -1.75
C ARG A 466 -0.39 -13.05 -0.44
N VAL A 467 -0.72 -12.13 0.47
CA VAL A 467 -1.69 -12.35 1.55
C VAL A 467 -3.08 -12.30 0.93
N THR A 468 -3.86 -13.37 1.06
CA THR A 468 -5.08 -13.60 0.27
C THR A 468 -6.21 -12.65 0.62
N THR A 469 -6.44 -12.41 1.92
CA THR A 469 -7.43 -11.43 2.39
C THR A 469 -6.98 -10.01 2.06
N THR A 470 -7.90 -9.19 1.60
CA THR A 470 -7.64 -7.77 1.29
C THR A 470 -7.09 -7.02 2.50
N HIS A 471 -6.09 -6.17 2.27
CA HIS A 471 -5.55 -5.28 3.31
C HIS A 471 -6.47 -4.08 3.51
N VAL A 472 -6.90 -3.48 2.39
CA VAL A 472 -7.86 -2.38 2.37
C VAL A 472 -8.79 -2.65 1.19
N PRO A 473 -10.11 -2.77 1.40
CA PRO A 473 -11.04 -3.22 0.36
C PRO A 473 -11.30 -2.18 -0.74
N PHE A 474 -10.70 -0.99 -0.68
CA PHE A 474 -10.88 0.03 -1.71
C PHE A 474 -9.90 -0.12 -2.86
N ARG A 475 -10.33 0.26 -4.07
CA ARG A 475 -9.43 0.34 -5.22
C ARG A 475 -8.68 1.68 -5.23
N SER A 476 -7.36 1.64 -5.34
CA SER A 476 -6.58 2.83 -5.73
C SER A 476 -6.41 2.93 -7.24
N GLY A 477 -6.43 4.14 -7.78
CA GLY A 477 -6.20 4.38 -9.20
C GLY A 477 -4.77 4.81 -9.57
N THR A 478 -3.86 4.84 -8.60
CA THR A 478 -2.42 5.17 -8.76
C THR A 478 -1.58 4.39 -7.74
N GLN A 479 -0.26 4.58 -7.76
CA GLN A 479 0.65 4.00 -6.76
C GLN A 479 0.29 4.39 -5.32
N SER A 480 -0.04 3.40 -4.50
CA SER A 480 -0.08 3.51 -3.04
C SER A 480 1.36 3.61 -2.53
N CYS A 481 1.63 4.61 -1.71
CA CYS A 481 2.97 4.87 -1.20
C CYS A 481 3.01 4.61 0.30
N SER A 482 3.75 3.59 0.71
CA SER A 482 3.75 3.03 2.05
C SER A 482 5.17 2.99 2.64
N PHE A 483 5.26 3.23 3.95
CA PHE A 483 6.50 3.08 4.73
C PHE A 483 6.18 2.71 6.19
N TYR A 484 7.18 2.15 6.88
CA TYR A 484 7.10 1.94 8.32
C TYR A 484 7.64 3.16 9.08
N ASP A 485 6.87 3.66 10.04
CA ASP A 485 7.27 4.72 10.95
C ASP A 485 7.64 4.12 12.31
N ASP A 486 8.93 4.00 12.58
CA ASP A 486 9.48 3.47 13.83
C ASP A 486 9.15 4.33 15.06
N GLN A 487 9.04 5.66 14.92
CA GLN A 487 8.77 6.56 16.05
C GLN A 487 7.30 6.51 16.49
N ARG A 488 6.41 6.25 15.54
CA ARG A 488 4.96 6.11 15.78
C ARG A 488 4.50 4.65 15.86
N GLN A 489 5.37 3.72 15.45
CA GLN A 489 5.12 2.28 15.35
C GLN A 489 3.89 1.94 14.52
N LEU A 490 3.85 2.49 13.31
CA LEU A 490 2.74 2.33 12.37
C LEU A 490 3.30 2.15 10.95
N TYR A 491 2.67 1.27 10.19
CA TYR A 491 2.73 1.34 8.73
C TYR A 491 1.79 2.47 8.30
N VAL A 492 2.29 3.39 7.50
CA VAL A 492 1.56 4.54 6.98
C VAL A 492 1.48 4.41 5.47
N GLU A 493 0.28 4.52 4.92
CA GLU A 493 0.05 4.35 3.49
C GLU A 493 -0.79 5.49 2.93
N TYR A 494 -0.40 5.97 1.74
CA TYR A 494 -1.13 7.01 1.02
C TYR A 494 -1.72 6.44 -0.26
N HIS A 495 -3.03 6.60 -0.45
CA HIS A 495 -3.76 6.13 -1.61
C HIS A 495 -4.49 7.27 -2.30
N ARG A 496 -4.54 7.26 -3.64
CA ARG A 496 -5.30 8.29 -4.35
C ARG A 496 -6.80 8.09 -4.24
N SER A 497 -7.49 9.17 -3.92
CA SER A 497 -8.93 9.33 -4.07
C SER A 497 -9.25 10.24 -5.25
N GLY A 498 -10.39 9.97 -5.90
CA GLY A 498 -10.94 10.79 -6.99
C GLY A 498 -12.34 11.31 -6.68
N ILE A 499 -12.70 11.34 -5.39
CA ILE A 499 -14.03 11.73 -4.92
C ILE A 499 -14.27 13.24 -5.06
N PHE A 500 -13.25 14.09 -5.08
CA PHE A 500 -13.47 15.53 -5.21
C PHE A 500 -13.65 15.96 -6.66
N HIS A 501 -14.40 17.05 -6.87
CA HIS A 501 -14.43 17.77 -8.13
C HIS A 501 -13.80 19.15 -8.04
N THR A 502 -13.29 19.59 -9.18
CA THR A 502 -12.88 20.98 -9.38
C THR A 502 -14.10 21.89 -9.53
N PRO A 503 -13.95 23.23 -9.48
CA PRO A 503 -15.08 24.16 -9.69
C PRO A 503 -15.88 23.93 -10.99
N ALA A 504 -15.23 23.47 -12.06
CA ALA A 504 -15.90 23.11 -13.32
C ALA A 504 -16.50 21.68 -13.36
N GLY A 505 -16.46 20.93 -12.26
CA GLY A 505 -17.01 19.57 -12.15
C GLY A 505 -16.08 18.45 -12.65
N ALA A 506 -14.82 18.76 -12.99
CA ALA A 506 -13.83 17.76 -13.38
C ALA A 506 -13.31 16.98 -12.16
N THR A 507 -12.67 15.83 -12.36
CA THR A 507 -12.05 15.09 -11.24
C THR A 507 -10.89 15.86 -10.64
N GLN A 508 -10.92 16.07 -9.31
CA GLN A 508 -9.79 16.57 -8.53
C GLN A 508 -9.20 15.41 -7.73
N ARG A 509 -7.94 15.05 -8.02
CA ARG A 509 -7.23 13.99 -7.31
C ARG A 509 -6.68 14.50 -5.98
N SER A 510 -6.83 13.66 -4.97
CA SER A 510 -6.30 13.83 -3.61
C SER A 510 -5.68 12.52 -3.12
N SER A 511 -4.99 12.55 -1.99
CA SER A 511 -4.54 11.32 -1.31
C SER A 511 -5.15 11.17 0.08
N VAL A 512 -5.70 9.99 0.35
CA VAL A 512 -6.12 9.54 1.67
C VAL A 512 -4.98 8.83 2.38
N VAL A 513 -4.98 8.83 3.71
CA VAL A 513 -4.01 8.11 4.54
C VAL A 513 -4.67 6.97 5.31
N THR A 514 -4.09 5.78 5.25
CA THR A 514 -4.43 4.64 6.11
C THR A 514 -3.24 4.30 7.01
N GLN A 515 -3.52 3.69 8.16
CA GLN A 515 -2.51 3.38 9.17
C GLN A 515 -2.83 2.06 9.85
N THR A 516 -1.81 1.23 10.07
CA THR A 516 -1.97 -0.03 10.80
C THR A 516 -0.73 -0.38 11.61
N LYS A 517 -0.91 -1.20 12.65
CA LYS A 517 0.18 -1.88 13.35
C LYS A 517 0.39 -3.31 12.86
N ASP A 518 -0.53 -3.82 12.05
CA ASP A 518 -0.56 -5.20 11.59
C ASP A 518 -0.92 -5.25 10.10
N LEU A 519 0.02 -5.74 9.30
CA LEU A 519 -0.14 -5.87 7.85
C LEU A 519 -1.00 -7.08 7.44
N PHE A 520 -1.19 -8.05 8.34
CA PHE A 520 -1.87 -9.31 8.02
C PHE A 520 -3.34 -9.34 8.40
N ASN A 521 -3.81 -8.28 9.06
CA ASN A 521 -5.21 -8.05 9.32
C ASN A 521 -5.70 -6.88 8.45
N PRO A 522 -6.92 -6.95 7.91
CA PRO A 522 -7.52 -5.84 7.18
C PRO A 522 -7.59 -4.57 8.04
N ILE A 523 -7.41 -3.40 7.41
CA ILE A 523 -7.62 -2.11 8.08
C ILE A 523 -9.12 -1.88 8.22
N ASP A 524 -9.57 -1.73 9.46
CA ASP A 524 -10.94 -1.34 9.78
C ASP A 524 -11.22 0.11 9.39
N TYR A 525 -12.45 0.37 8.97
CA TYR A 525 -12.95 1.70 8.66
C TYR A 525 -14.42 1.81 9.05
N GLU A 526 -14.87 3.04 9.30
CA GLU A 526 -16.29 3.32 9.55
C GLU A 526 -17.01 3.52 8.21
N PRO A 527 -17.99 2.66 7.85
CA PRO A 527 -18.76 2.85 6.64
C PRO A 527 -19.70 4.05 6.76
N LEU A 528 -19.70 4.90 5.74
CA LEU A 528 -20.56 6.05 5.59
C LEU A 528 -21.90 5.65 4.98
N THR A 529 -22.99 6.14 5.57
CA THR A 529 -24.33 6.04 4.98
C THR A 529 -24.49 7.06 3.85
N GLN A 530 -25.49 6.88 2.99
CA GLN A 530 -25.82 7.86 1.95
C GLN A 530 -26.13 9.25 2.54
N LYS A 531 -26.74 9.29 3.73
CA LYS A 531 -26.97 10.55 4.45
C LYS A 531 -25.66 11.21 4.87
N ASP A 532 -24.69 10.43 5.34
CA ASP A 532 -23.38 10.98 5.74
C ASP A 532 -22.67 11.61 4.54
N TYR A 533 -22.73 10.96 3.37
CA TYR A 533 -22.24 11.54 2.12
C TYR A 533 -22.92 12.88 1.78
N PHE A 534 -24.25 12.98 1.90
CA PHE A 534 -24.96 14.25 1.66
C PHE A 534 -24.61 15.34 2.68
N GLU A 535 -24.31 15.00 3.93
CA GLU A 535 -23.83 16.00 4.91
C GLU A 535 -22.39 16.44 4.65
N LEU A 536 -21.54 15.55 4.13
CA LEU A 536 -20.17 15.86 3.72
C LEU A 536 -20.13 16.72 2.44
N ASP A 537 -21.04 16.47 1.50
CA ASP A 537 -21.14 17.24 0.24
C ASP A 537 -21.46 18.73 0.48
N LYS A 538 -22.11 19.06 1.59
CA LYS A 538 -22.30 20.47 2.01
C LYS A 538 -21.00 21.18 2.41
N LYS A 539 -19.94 20.42 2.68
CA LYS A 539 -18.64 20.92 3.18
C LYS A 539 -17.51 20.76 2.19
N TYR A 540 -17.58 19.73 1.35
CA TYR A 540 -16.55 19.36 0.39
C TYR A 540 -17.17 19.22 -1.00
N PRO A 541 -16.43 19.52 -2.08
CA PRO A 541 -16.94 19.37 -3.44
C PRO A 541 -16.92 17.90 -3.86
N LEU A 542 -17.88 17.08 -3.40
CA LEU A 542 -17.90 15.64 -3.67
C LEU A 542 -18.52 15.34 -5.04
N ARG A 543 -17.96 14.33 -5.72
CA ARG A 543 -18.42 13.85 -7.02
C ARG A 543 -19.55 12.85 -6.87
N GLU A 544 -20.54 13.01 -7.75
CA GLU A 544 -21.55 11.97 -7.99
C GLU A 544 -20.94 10.75 -8.70
N PRO A 545 -21.47 9.54 -8.44
CA PRO A 545 -22.64 9.26 -7.61
C PRO A 545 -22.35 9.24 -6.10
N LEU A 546 -23.31 9.69 -5.29
CA LEU A 546 -23.30 9.57 -3.82
C LEU A 546 -24.29 8.49 -3.33
N PRO A 547 -23.83 7.44 -2.60
CA PRO A 547 -22.47 7.26 -2.08
C PRO A 547 -21.44 6.80 -3.13
N TRP A 548 -20.18 7.19 -2.91
CA TRP A 548 -19.10 7.07 -3.89
C TRP A 548 -18.78 5.63 -4.34
N TYR A 549 -19.05 4.63 -3.51
CA TYR A 549 -18.84 3.23 -3.87
C TYR A 549 -19.71 2.75 -5.06
N LEU A 550 -20.69 3.54 -5.50
CA LEU A 550 -21.53 3.24 -6.67
C LEU A 550 -20.85 3.50 -8.02
N ASP A 551 -19.74 4.26 -8.08
CA ASP A 551 -19.05 4.71 -9.31
C ASP A 551 -18.51 3.56 -10.19
N ASN A 552 -18.35 2.35 -9.65
CA ASN A 552 -17.80 1.21 -10.41
C ASN A 552 -18.80 0.09 -10.71
N GLY A 553 -20.03 0.17 -10.19
CA GLY A 553 -21.07 -0.84 -10.38
C GLY A 553 -20.98 -2.06 -9.45
N PRO A 554 -22.01 -2.93 -9.42
CA PRO A 554 -22.17 -3.97 -8.40
C PRO A 554 -21.15 -5.14 -8.48
N LEU A 555 -20.30 -5.15 -9.51
CA LEU A 555 -19.28 -6.18 -9.76
C LEU A 555 -17.85 -5.61 -9.73
N THR A 556 -17.66 -4.37 -9.27
CA THR A 556 -16.31 -3.79 -9.16
C THR A 556 -16.26 -2.91 -7.92
N PRO A 557 -15.30 -3.11 -7.00
CA PRO A 557 -15.19 -2.34 -5.77
C PRO A 557 -15.04 -0.83 -6.04
N GLY A 558 -15.55 -0.03 -5.11
CA GLY A 558 -15.42 1.42 -5.12
C GLY A 558 -13.97 1.90 -4.98
N GLY A 559 -13.72 3.14 -5.39
CA GLY A 559 -12.51 3.85 -5.01
C GLY A 559 -12.59 4.38 -3.58
N PHE A 560 -11.49 4.88 -3.04
CA PHE A 560 -11.48 5.60 -1.77
C PHE A 560 -12.44 6.80 -1.82
N GLY A 561 -13.36 6.88 -0.86
CA GLY A 561 -14.28 8.00 -0.66
C GLY A 561 -13.80 8.90 0.46
N MET A 562 -14.67 9.16 1.44
CA MET A 562 -14.39 10.00 2.63
C MET A 562 -14.15 9.18 3.91
N GLU A 563 -14.00 7.86 3.81
CA GLU A 563 -13.83 6.96 4.97
C GLU A 563 -12.51 7.18 5.73
N PHE A 564 -11.52 7.77 5.07
CA PHE A 564 -10.19 8.03 5.63
C PHE A 564 -9.79 9.50 5.47
N PRO A 565 -8.89 10.03 6.32
CA PRO A 565 -8.46 11.42 6.23
C PRO A 565 -7.72 11.71 4.92
N HIS A 566 -8.09 12.81 4.27
CA HIS A 566 -7.35 13.38 3.13
C HIS A 566 -6.19 14.25 3.62
N LYS A 567 -5.02 14.11 2.98
CA LYS A 567 -3.75 14.75 3.43
C LYS A 567 -2.99 15.52 2.36
N PHE A 568 -3.27 15.27 1.07
CA PHE A 568 -2.60 15.95 -0.03
C PHE A 568 -3.64 16.50 -1.01
N ASP A 569 -3.98 17.77 -0.83
CA ASP A 569 -4.95 18.51 -1.62
C ASP A 569 -4.30 19.75 -2.25
N PRO A 570 -4.87 20.31 -3.34
CA PRO A 570 -4.52 21.64 -3.80
C PRO A 570 -4.71 22.70 -2.69
N ILE A 571 -3.78 23.64 -2.60
CA ILE A 571 -3.82 24.75 -1.62
C ILE A 571 -4.40 26.01 -2.27
N PRO A 572 -4.86 27.02 -1.50
CA PRO A 572 -5.47 28.23 -2.06
C PRO A 572 -4.59 29.00 -3.07
N GLU A 573 -3.27 28.91 -2.95
CA GLU A 573 -2.30 29.54 -3.85
C GLU A 573 -2.20 28.83 -5.20
N ASP A 574 -2.74 27.61 -5.32
CA ASP A 574 -2.73 26.87 -6.58
C ASP A 574 -3.68 27.46 -7.62
N PRO A 575 -3.29 27.44 -8.90
CA PRO A 575 -4.22 27.73 -9.98
C PRO A 575 -5.40 26.75 -9.98
N VAL A 576 -6.60 27.24 -10.28
CA VAL A 576 -7.80 26.41 -10.47
C VAL A 576 -7.52 25.31 -11.51
N GLY A 577 -8.08 24.12 -11.29
CA GLY A 577 -7.94 22.99 -12.22
C GLY A 577 -6.56 22.34 -12.20
N ILE A 578 -5.83 22.42 -11.08
CA ILE A 578 -4.69 21.54 -10.82
C ILE A 578 -5.09 20.45 -9.83
N ASP A 579 -4.38 19.32 -9.86
CA ASP A 579 -4.49 18.31 -8.82
C ASP A 579 -3.16 17.64 -8.51
N LEU A 580 -3.13 16.88 -7.40
CA LEU A 580 -1.98 16.09 -7.00
C LEU A 580 -2.21 14.64 -7.44
N TYR A 581 -1.49 14.22 -8.47
CA TYR A 581 -1.75 12.94 -9.15
C TYR A 581 -1.39 11.74 -8.28
N VAL A 582 -0.30 11.84 -7.53
CA VAL A 582 0.21 10.88 -6.56
C VAL A 582 1.26 11.56 -5.69
N THR A 583 1.41 11.14 -4.45
CA THR A 583 2.41 11.70 -3.53
C THR A 583 3.37 10.64 -3.03
N LYS A 584 4.68 10.89 -3.16
CA LYS A 584 5.77 10.01 -2.68
C LYS A 584 6.18 10.35 -1.25
N ALA A 585 5.29 10.10 -0.29
CA ALA A 585 5.57 10.32 1.12
C ALA A 585 6.44 9.19 1.69
N GLN A 586 7.43 9.56 2.50
CA GLN A 586 8.34 8.63 3.18
C GLN A 586 8.94 9.26 4.43
N LYS A 587 9.35 8.40 5.36
CA LYS A 587 10.22 8.79 6.47
C LYS A 587 11.66 8.99 5.98
N TYR A 588 12.36 9.96 6.56
CA TYR A 588 13.77 10.20 6.24
C TYR A 588 14.69 9.45 7.21
N ASP A 589 15.40 8.45 6.71
CA ASP A 589 16.17 7.50 7.54
C ASP A 589 17.36 8.12 8.29
N TRP A 590 17.85 9.30 7.85
CA TRP A 590 19.10 9.88 8.37
C TRP A 590 18.91 11.06 9.33
N ALA A 591 17.67 11.42 9.66
CA ALA A 591 17.34 12.32 10.75
C ALA A 591 15.96 11.97 11.33
N PRO A 592 15.87 11.56 12.61
CA PRO A 592 14.59 11.40 13.28
C PRO A 592 13.73 12.67 13.17
N ASP A 593 12.42 12.54 13.30
CA ASP A 593 11.49 13.67 13.27
C ASP A 593 11.48 14.43 11.92
N THR A 594 11.88 13.76 10.83
CA THR A 594 11.91 14.32 9.48
C THR A 594 11.20 13.38 8.51
N TYR A 595 10.21 13.91 7.80
CA TYR A 595 9.43 13.20 6.81
C TYR A 595 9.39 14.06 5.54
N LEU A 596 9.50 13.40 4.39
CA LEU A 596 9.56 14.04 3.09
C LEU A 596 8.47 13.46 2.19
N ALA A 597 7.83 14.32 1.42
CA ALA A 597 6.90 13.92 0.39
C ALA A 597 7.26 14.63 -0.92
N PHE A 598 7.08 13.93 -2.02
CA PHE A 598 7.26 14.49 -3.36
C PHE A 598 5.93 14.42 -4.13
N PRO A 599 5.04 15.41 -3.99
CA PRO A 599 3.79 15.46 -4.74
C PRO A 599 4.06 15.64 -6.23
N ILE A 600 3.38 14.85 -7.03
CA ILE A 600 3.42 14.93 -8.49
C ILE A 600 2.22 15.78 -8.92
N ALA A 601 2.49 17.06 -9.18
CA ALA A 601 1.48 18.05 -9.51
C ALA A 601 1.16 18.02 -11.01
N TYR A 602 -0.13 17.97 -11.34
CA TYR A 602 -0.60 17.93 -12.72
C TYR A 602 -1.38 19.19 -13.09
N PHE A 603 -0.86 19.91 -14.08
CA PHE A 603 -1.43 21.15 -14.56
C PHE A 603 -2.32 20.91 -15.79
N HIS A 604 -3.61 20.63 -15.57
CA HIS A 604 -4.56 20.27 -16.63
C HIS A 604 -4.78 21.39 -17.65
N TYR A 605 -4.85 21.09 -18.94
CA TYR A 605 -5.33 22.00 -19.98
C TYR A 605 -6.78 21.74 -20.34
N GLU A 606 -7.43 20.77 -19.71
CA GLU A 606 -8.79 20.35 -20.03
C GLU A 606 -9.71 20.46 -18.81
N LEU A 607 -11.01 20.54 -19.09
CA LEU A 607 -12.12 20.42 -18.14
C LEU A 607 -12.23 21.48 -17.03
N ASP A 608 -11.20 22.29 -16.75
CA ASP A 608 -11.28 23.44 -15.84
C ASP A 608 -10.22 24.52 -16.15
N GLY A 609 -10.34 25.69 -15.53
CA GLY A 609 -9.48 26.86 -15.72
C GLY A 609 -9.95 27.77 -16.86
N PRO A 610 -9.28 28.93 -17.05
CA PRO A 610 -9.68 29.90 -18.07
C PRO A 610 -9.51 29.35 -19.49
N ILE A 611 -10.35 29.80 -20.43
CA ILE A 611 -10.30 29.37 -21.84
C ILE A 611 -8.93 29.59 -22.49
N THR A 612 -8.21 30.64 -22.05
CA THR A 612 -6.85 30.97 -22.48
C THR A 612 -5.81 29.91 -22.07
N ARG A 613 -6.05 29.18 -20.98
CA ARG A 613 -5.29 27.97 -20.62
C ARG A 613 -5.81 26.76 -21.40
N GLN A 614 -7.13 26.60 -21.49
CA GLN A 614 -7.70 25.40 -22.09
C GLN A 614 -7.35 25.22 -23.58
N ILE A 615 -7.18 26.33 -24.32
CA ILE A 615 -6.75 26.29 -25.72
C ILE A 615 -5.37 25.63 -25.93
N LEU A 616 -4.59 25.45 -24.87
CA LEU A 616 -3.30 24.75 -24.94
C LEU A 616 -3.46 23.27 -25.30
N GLN A 617 -4.61 22.64 -24.99
CA GLN A 617 -4.87 21.24 -25.33
C GLN A 617 -5.13 21.01 -26.82
N ASP A 618 -5.34 22.07 -27.60
CA ASP A 618 -5.66 21.99 -29.03
C ASP A 618 -4.65 21.09 -29.77
N PRO A 619 -5.11 20.08 -30.57
CA PRO A 619 -4.22 19.19 -31.32
C PRO A 619 -3.15 19.93 -32.15
N ARG A 620 -3.46 21.13 -32.66
CA ARG A 620 -2.54 21.95 -33.45
C ARG A 620 -1.33 22.45 -32.65
N ARG A 621 -1.39 22.42 -31.31
CA ARG A 621 -0.30 22.80 -30.41
C ARG A 621 0.52 21.62 -29.92
N GLY A 622 0.02 20.39 -30.08
CA GLY A 622 0.73 19.17 -29.68
C GLY A 622 0.92 18.96 -28.18
N ARG A 623 0.26 19.74 -27.31
CA ARG A 623 0.53 19.74 -25.85
C ARG A 623 -0.32 18.79 -24.99
N GLY A 624 -1.16 17.94 -25.61
CA GLY A 624 -2.01 16.99 -24.88
C GLY A 624 -2.84 17.65 -23.79
N SER A 625 -3.05 16.95 -22.68
CA SER A 625 -3.88 17.39 -21.56
C SER A 625 -3.12 18.16 -20.48
N GLY A 626 -1.79 18.33 -20.58
CA GLY A 626 -1.01 19.20 -19.69
C GLY A 626 0.33 18.63 -19.20
N PRO A 627 1.23 19.47 -18.63
CA PRO A 627 2.51 19.06 -18.09
C PRO A 627 2.42 18.59 -16.63
N ILE A 628 3.46 17.88 -16.18
CA ILE A 628 3.56 17.33 -14.83
C ILE A 628 4.94 17.59 -14.24
N GLU A 629 4.97 18.14 -13.02
CA GLU A 629 6.18 18.45 -12.26
C GLU A 629 6.17 17.75 -10.89
N THR A 630 7.33 17.67 -10.23
CA THR A 630 7.46 17.18 -8.86
C THR A 630 7.80 18.34 -7.92
N GLN A 631 6.99 18.50 -6.88
CA GLN A 631 7.17 19.46 -5.79
C GLN A 631 7.69 18.74 -4.53
N ILE A 632 7.91 19.47 -3.44
CA ILE A 632 8.30 18.89 -2.15
C ILE A 632 7.37 19.35 -1.03
N GLU A 633 7.04 18.45 -0.13
CA GLU A 633 6.47 18.75 1.18
C GLU A 633 7.30 18.11 2.27
N VAL A 634 7.24 18.71 3.46
CA VAL A 634 7.96 18.23 4.63
C VAL A 634 7.03 18.13 5.82
N SER A 635 7.36 17.25 6.75
CA SER A 635 6.59 17.04 7.97
C SER A 635 7.50 16.60 9.11
N ARG A 636 7.02 16.76 10.34
CA ARG A 636 7.66 16.28 11.56
C ARG A 636 7.02 15.04 12.17
N ASP A 637 5.84 14.65 11.70
CA ASP A 637 5.08 13.51 12.20
C ASP A 637 4.56 12.57 11.10
N GLY A 638 4.82 12.91 9.84
CA GLY A 638 4.33 12.17 8.67
C GLY A 638 2.80 12.27 8.51
N LEU A 639 2.15 13.30 9.05
CA LEU A 639 0.71 13.52 8.92
C LEU A 639 0.34 14.96 8.62
N ASN A 640 1.13 15.90 9.10
CA ASN A 640 0.91 17.32 8.94
C ASN A 640 2.02 17.86 8.05
N TRP A 641 1.64 18.13 6.79
CA TRP A 641 2.58 18.43 5.72
C TRP A 641 2.58 19.92 5.40
N LYS A 642 3.78 20.44 5.15
CA LYS A 642 4.01 21.80 4.66
C LYS A 642 4.59 21.72 3.26
N ARG A 643 3.84 22.21 2.27
CA ARG A 643 4.24 22.20 0.86
C ARG A 643 5.09 23.41 0.50
N TYR A 644 6.17 23.17 -0.23
CA TYR A 644 7.00 24.19 -0.87
C TYR A 644 6.93 24.01 -2.40
N PRO A 645 6.04 24.76 -3.10
CA PRO A 645 5.83 24.55 -4.53
C PRO A 645 6.94 25.16 -5.40
N ARG A 646 7.69 26.14 -4.90
CA ARG A 646 8.71 26.88 -5.66
C ARG A 646 10.02 27.12 -4.85
N PRO A 647 11.21 27.04 -5.48
CA PRO A 647 11.42 26.40 -6.79
C PRO A 647 10.94 24.95 -6.76
N THR A 648 10.54 24.43 -7.91
CA THR A 648 10.09 23.03 -8.01
C THR A 648 11.22 22.10 -7.65
N TYR A 649 10.91 20.99 -6.97
CA TYR A 649 11.93 20.03 -6.59
C TYR A 649 12.54 19.37 -7.83
N VAL A 650 11.72 18.86 -8.75
CA VAL A 650 12.16 18.47 -10.09
C VAL A 650 11.14 19.02 -11.10
N GLY A 651 11.55 20.05 -11.85
CA GLY A 651 10.70 20.76 -12.81
C GLY A 651 10.85 20.27 -14.24
N ILE A 652 9.88 20.60 -15.10
CA ILE A 652 9.96 20.42 -16.55
C ILE A 652 11.07 21.28 -17.17
N GLY A 653 11.53 20.94 -18.36
CA GLY A 653 12.58 21.68 -19.08
C GLY A 653 13.56 20.78 -19.82
N GLU A 654 14.67 21.37 -20.26
CA GLU A 654 15.68 20.64 -21.04
C GLU A 654 16.60 19.80 -20.13
N TYR A 655 16.63 18.48 -20.37
CA TYR A 655 17.56 17.54 -19.74
C TYR A 655 18.29 16.74 -20.80
N PHE A 656 19.63 16.82 -20.83
CA PHE A 656 20.47 16.10 -21.81
C PHE A 656 20.01 16.29 -23.27
N GLY A 657 19.67 17.54 -23.64
CA GLY A 657 19.20 17.90 -24.99
C GLY A 657 17.78 17.43 -25.31
N ARG A 658 16.96 17.14 -24.29
CA ARG A 658 15.56 16.73 -24.45
C ARG A 658 14.64 17.63 -23.66
N ASP A 659 13.63 18.18 -24.33
CA ASP A 659 12.59 18.99 -23.70
C ASP A 659 11.58 18.07 -22.98
N ILE A 660 11.66 18.01 -21.65
CA ILE A 660 10.84 17.15 -20.80
C ILE A 660 9.61 17.91 -20.32
N HIS A 661 8.43 17.28 -20.43
CA HIS A 661 7.15 17.88 -20.04
C HIS A 661 6.39 17.11 -18.96
N THR A 662 6.81 15.87 -18.69
CA THR A 662 6.18 15.00 -17.70
C THR A 662 7.24 14.36 -16.82
N ILE A 663 7.15 14.57 -15.51
CA ILE A 663 8.09 14.02 -14.51
C ILE A 663 7.33 13.27 -13.43
N TYR A 664 7.80 12.06 -13.13
CA TYR A 664 7.30 11.22 -12.05
C TYR A 664 8.45 10.76 -11.16
N MET A 665 8.61 11.41 -10.03
CA MET A 665 9.54 11.00 -8.99
C MET A 665 9.27 9.56 -8.51
N ALA A 666 10.33 8.78 -8.35
CA ALA A 666 10.26 7.45 -7.75
C ALA A 666 10.02 7.53 -6.23
N GLN A 667 9.38 6.50 -5.67
CA GLN A 667 9.42 6.27 -4.23
C GLN A 667 10.81 5.76 -3.82
N GLY A 668 11.33 6.18 -2.67
CA GLY A 668 12.61 5.73 -2.13
C GLY A 668 13.81 6.61 -2.49
N MET A 669 14.90 6.41 -1.76
CA MET A 669 16.16 7.13 -1.91
C MET A 669 17.33 6.26 -1.45
N VAL A 670 18.53 6.54 -1.97
CA VAL A 670 19.73 5.75 -1.70
C VAL A 670 20.84 6.68 -1.22
N LYS A 671 21.45 6.39 -0.07
CA LYS A 671 22.59 7.20 0.41
C LYS A 671 23.91 6.67 -0.13
N ARG A 672 24.74 7.58 -0.61
CA ARG A 672 26.12 7.31 -1.07
C ARG A 672 27.05 8.35 -0.46
N GLY A 673 27.67 7.99 0.67
CA GLY A 673 28.49 8.92 1.44
C GLY A 673 27.69 10.14 1.91
N ASN A 674 28.05 11.31 1.38
CA ASN A 674 27.41 12.60 1.69
C ASN A 674 26.34 13.02 0.66
N GLU A 675 25.96 12.11 -0.22
CA GLU A 675 24.93 12.31 -1.24
C GLU A 675 23.73 11.40 -1.00
N ILE A 676 22.58 11.86 -1.48
CA ILE A 676 21.36 11.10 -1.62
C ILE A 676 21.08 11.00 -3.12
N TRP A 677 21.00 9.78 -3.60
CA TRP A 677 20.61 9.47 -4.95
C TRP A 677 19.14 9.12 -5.00
N GLN A 678 18.49 9.68 -6.00
CA GLN A 678 17.07 9.54 -6.24
C GLN A 678 16.84 9.36 -7.74
N TYR A 679 15.66 8.88 -8.11
CA TYR A 679 15.35 8.60 -9.51
C TYR A 679 13.97 9.12 -9.88
N PHE A 680 13.78 9.46 -11.15
CA PHE A 680 12.48 9.84 -11.67
C PHE A 680 12.30 9.31 -13.10
N PHE A 681 11.07 8.94 -13.44
CA PHE A 681 10.66 8.75 -14.82
C PHE A 681 10.37 10.11 -15.46
N ALA A 682 10.83 10.32 -16.69
CA ALA A 682 10.47 11.48 -17.47
C ALA A 682 10.24 11.16 -18.95
N GLU A 683 9.42 11.99 -19.58
CA GLU A 683 9.17 11.92 -21.01
C GLU A 683 9.02 13.30 -21.67
N THR A 684 9.38 13.36 -22.95
CA THR A 684 9.25 14.54 -23.83
C THR A 684 7.81 14.84 -24.22
N GLN A 685 6.88 13.97 -23.84
CA GLN A 685 5.46 14.12 -24.11
C GLN A 685 4.76 14.77 -22.93
N TYR A 686 3.77 15.60 -23.24
CA TYR A 686 2.77 16.01 -22.26
C TYR A 686 1.87 14.83 -21.88
N HIS A 687 1.14 14.96 -20.78
CA HIS A 687 0.13 13.99 -20.41
C HIS A 687 -0.93 13.87 -21.52
N SER A 688 -1.41 12.65 -21.79
CA SER A 688 -2.37 12.35 -22.88
C SER A 688 -2.00 13.00 -24.23
N ALA A 689 -0.71 12.99 -24.60
CA ALA A 689 -0.22 13.65 -25.81
C ALA A 689 -0.91 13.16 -27.10
N TRP A 690 -1.11 14.09 -28.04
CA TRP A 690 -1.62 13.83 -29.40
C TRP A 690 -0.66 13.04 -30.27
N THR A 691 0.65 13.20 -30.01
CA THR A 691 1.72 12.51 -30.72
C THR A 691 2.55 11.73 -29.72
N ARG A 692 3.00 10.53 -30.12
CA ARG A 692 3.78 9.64 -29.26
C ARG A 692 5.25 9.67 -29.66
N ASP A 693 6.11 10.07 -28.74
CA ASP A 693 7.57 9.93 -28.83
C ASP A 693 8.05 8.84 -27.85
N LYS A 694 8.18 7.62 -28.35
CA LYS A 694 8.65 6.49 -27.53
C LYS A 694 10.11 6.63 -27.11
N LEU A 695 10.95 7.33 -27.90
CA LEU A 695 12.38 7.49 -27.65
C LEU A 695 12.68 8.56 -26.59
N GLY A 696 11.72 9.46 -26.37
CA GLY A 696 11.77 10.51 -25.36
C GLY A 696 11.56 10.06 -23.91
N ARG A 697 11.19 8.79 -23.68
CA ARG A 697 10.94 8.23 -22.34
C ARG A 697 12.25 7.77 -21.68
N GLY A 698 12.45 8.03 -20.39
CA GLY A 698 13.63 7.55 -19.67
C GLY A 698 13.48 7.61 -18.16
N VAL A 699 14.40 6.93 -17.48
CA VAL A 699 14.61 7.09 -16.03
C VAL A 699 15.90 7.85 -15.82
N TYR A 700 15.87 8.83 -14.94
CA TYR A 700 16.97 9.75 -14.66
C TYR A 700 17.37 9.65 -13.19
N ARG A 701 18.65 9.85 -12.92
CA ARG A 701 19.21 9.92 -11.56
C ARG A 701 19.41 11.38 -11.16
N THR A 702 19.05 11.69 -9.92
CA THR A 702 19.38 12.95 -9.26
C THR A 702 20.33 12.72 -8.10
N VAL A 703 21.16 13.73 -7.82
CA VAL A 703 22.10 13.77 -6.71
C VAL A 703 21.77 14.98 -5.84
N GLN A 704 21.48 14.69 -4.58
CA GLN A 704 21.09 15.65 -3.56
C GLN A 704 22.15 15.65 -2.46
N ARG A 705 22.52 16.83 -1.96
CA ARG A 705 23.32 16.96 -0.74
C ARG A 705 22.61 16.27 0.43
N LEU A 706 23.31 15.48 1.25
CA LEU A 706 22.73 14.89 2.47
C LEU A 706 22.09 15.98 3.34
N ASP A 707 20.85 15.73 3.79
CA ASP A 707 19.99 16.68 4.54
C ASP A 707 19.62 17.97 3.78
N GLY A 708 20.03 18.11 2.52
CA GLY A 708 20.02 19.38 1.80
C GLY A 708 18.75 19.70 1.01
N PHE A 709 17.61 19.08 1.30
CA PHE A 709 16.36 19.28 0.54
C PHE A 709 15.82 20.70 0.69
N ILE A 710 15.88 21.23 1.91
CA ILE A 710 15.51 22.60 2.29
C ILE A 710 16.61 23.14 3.18
N SER A 711 16.89 24.43 3.07
CA SER A 711 17.80 25.17 3.93
C SER A 711 17.11 26.40 4.53
N LEU A 712 17.62 26.85 5.67
CA LEU A 712 17.35 28.19 6.18
C LEU A 712 18.40 29.14 5.59
N ASP A 713 17.97 29.94 4.61
CA ASP A 713 18.83 30.83 3.84
C ASP A 713 18.84 32.24 4.45
N SER A 714 20.03 32.78 4.64
CA SER A 714 20.24 34.22 4.90
C SER A 714 20.53 34.96 3.58
N PRO A 715 19.97 36.16 3.37
CA PRO A 715 20.25 36.97 2.19
C PRO A 715 21.71 37.43 2.20
N TYR A 716 22.23 37.72 1.01
CA TYR A 716 23.60 38.25 0.88
C TYR A 716 23.71 39.73 1.28
N GLY A 717 22.64 40.52 1.09
CA GLY A 717 22.67 41.97 1.30
C GLY A 717 22.69 42.39 2.77
N GLU A 718 22.17 41.56 3.67
CA GLU A 718 21.89 41.90 5.06
C GLU A 718 22.22 40.73 5.99
N GLU A 719 22.53 41.04 7.25
CA GLU A 719 22.72 40.04 8.29
C GLU A 719 21.35 39.50 8.77
N SER A 720 21.27 38.19 8.95
CA SER A 720 20.15 37.51 9.58
C SER A 720 20.50 37.03 10.98
N GLU A 721 19.51 37.07 11.86
CA GLU A 721 19.58 36.50 13.21
C GLU A 721 18.48 35.44 13.37
N VAL A 722 18.85 34.25 13.86
CA VAL A 722 17.93 33.15 14.13
C VAL A 722 18.17 32.62 15.54
N VAL A 723 17.12 32.55 16.35
CA VAL A 723 17.16 32.00 17.72
C VAL A 723 16.30 30.76 17.80
N THR A 724 16.85 29.67 18.35
CA THR A 724 16.12 28.42 18.54
C THR A 724 15.21 28.50 19.77
N LYS A 725 14.19 27.63 19.82
CA LYS A 725 13.48 27.34 21.08
C LYS A 725 14.45 26.80 22.13
N PRO A 726 14.14 26.92 23.45
CA PRO A 726 14.94 26.29 24.50
C PRO A 726 15.04 24.78 24.30
N PHE A 727 16.23 24.21 24.45
CA PHE A 727 16.46 22.78 24.31
C PHE A 727 17.58 22.25 25.22
N ILE A 728 17.61 20.94 25.40
CA ILE A 728 18.65 20.17 26.08
C ILE A 728 19.26 19.18 25.09
N PHE A 729 20.58 19.10 25.04
CA PHE A 729 21.32 18.21 24.14
C PHE A 729 22.26 17.26 24.89
N LYS A 730 22.79 16.27 24.15
CA LYS A 730 23.88 15.37 24.54
C LYS A 730 24.98 15.42 23.48
N GLY A 731 26.24 15.47 23.90
CA GLY A 731 27.37 15.69 23.00
C GLY A 731 28.34 16.75 23.50
N ASN A 732 29.59 16.71 23.01
CA ASN A 732 30.64 17.67 23.35
C ASN A 732 31.07 18.54 22.16
N ARG A 733 30.50 18.36 20.96
CA ARG A 733 30.74 19.19 19.76
C ARG A 733 29.42 19.55 19.07
N LEU A 734 29.27 20.82 18.65
CA LEU A 734 28.21 21.26 17.74
C LEU A 734 28.70 21.15 16.29
N SER A 735 28.11 20.23 15.53
CA SER A 735 28.35 20.00 14.11
C SER A 735 27.25 20.64 13.27
N LEU A 736 27.62 21.40 12.23
CA LEU A 736 26.71 22.02 11.28
C LEU A 736 26.90 21.46 9.87
N ASN A 737 25.79 21.25 9.16
CA ASN A 737 25.76 21.14 7.71
C ASN A 737 25.35 22.50 7.15
N ILE A 738 26.28 23.18 6.50
CA ILE A 738 26.14 24.59 6.10
C ILE A 738 26.93 24.89 4.83
N ASP A 739 26.39 25.77 3.99
CA ASP A 739 27.08 26.33 2.84
C ASP A 739 27.04 27.85 2.92
N THR A 740 28.20 28.49 2.89
CA THR A 740 28.36 29.95 2.93
C THR A 740 29.07 30.49 1.69
N ASP A 741 29.40 29.62 0.73
CA ASP A 741 30.32 29.90 -0.37
C ASP A 741 31.60 30.62 0.15
N ALA A 742 32.26 31.44 -0.67
CA ALA A 742 33.45 32.19 -0.28
C ALA A 742 33.13 33.51 0.45
N LEU A 743 32.03 34.20 0.10
CA LEU A 743 31.74 35.56 0.57
C LEU A 743 30.59 35.65 1.59
N GLY A 744 29.96 34.53 1.92
CA GLY A 744 29.01 34.42 3.02
C GLY A 744 29.70 33.99 4.31
N TYR A 745 28.96 34.01 5.42
CA TYR A 745 29.44 33.47 6.68
C TYR A 745 28.31 33.10 7.63
N ALA A 746 28.66 32.31 8.64
CA ALA A 746 27.84 32.12 9.83
C ALA A 746 28.66 32.15 11.12
N GLN A 747 28.02 32.54 12.20
CA GLN A 747 28.49 32.41 13.57
C GLN A 747 27.33 31.87 14.42
N VAL A 748 27.65 31.11 15.47
CA VAL A 748 26.66 30.56 16.39
C VAL A 748 27.08 30.81 17.83
N GLY A 749 26.16 31.30 18.65
CA GLY A 749 26.35 31.50 20.08
C GLY A 749 25.30 30.75 20.90
N PHE A 750 25.57 30.60 22.20
CA PHE A 750 24.61 30.05 23.16
C PHE A 750 24.01 31.13 24.02
N LEU A 751 22.70 31.02 24.26
CA LEU A 751 21.97 31.79 25.27
C LEU A 751 21.52 30.84 26.38
N ASP A 752 21.44 31.35 27.61
CA ASP A 752 20.82 30.64 28.74
C ASP A 752 19.28 30.69 28.66
N GLU A 753 18.61 30.08 29.64
CA GLU A 753 17.15 30.07 29.77
C GLU A 753 16.51 31.46 29.91
N HIS A 754 17.30 32.49 30.23
CA HIS A 754 16.88 33.88 30.38
C HIS A 754 17.27 34.76 29.19
N ASN A 755 17.65 34.16 28.05
CA ASN A 755 18.14 34.83 26.84
C ASN A 755 19.44 35.63 27.03
N LYS A 756 20.24 35.31 28.05
CA LYS A 756 21.55 35.96 28.24
C LYS A 756 22.64 35.18 27.50
N PRO A 757 23.53 35.85 26.74
CA PRO A 757 24.67 35.20 26.12
C PRO A 757 25.57 34.51 27.15
N ILE A 758 25.95 33.26 26.88
CA ILE A 758 26.82 32.48 27.77
C ILE A 758 28.30 32.87 27.53
N PRO A 759 29.03 33.39 28.54
CA PRO A 759 30.42 33.81 28.36
C PRO A 759 31.34 32.69 27.83
N GLY A 760 32.17 33.02 26.83
CA GLY A 760 33.06 32.05 26.18
C GLY A 760 32.37 31.18 25.12
N PHE A 761 31.07 31.36 24.93
CA PHE A 761 30.23 30.75 23.91
C PHE A 761 29.28 31.78 23.28
N THR A 762 29.61 33.08 23.40
CA THR A 762 28.79 34.12 22.80
C THR A 762 28.93 34.09 21.28
N ILE A 763 27.97 34.68 20.57
CA ILE A 763 28.00 34.70 19.11
C ILE A 763 29.25 35.40 18.55
N ASP A 764 29.73 36.44 19.24
CA ASP A 764 30.91 37.17 18.83
C ASP A 764 32.22 36.49 19.27
N ASP A 765 32.15 35.48 20.15
CA ASP A 765 33.28 34.60 20.46
C ASP A 765 33.44 33.49 19.40
N CYS A 766 32.40 33.21 18.62
CA CYS A 766 32.42 32.18 17.58
C CYS A 766 33.38 32.57 16.45
N VAL A 767 34.26 31.65 16.07
CA VAL A 767 35.04 31.76 14.83
C VAL A 767 34.07 31.74 13.65
N TYR A 768 34.37 32.55 12.63
CA TYR A 768 33.55 32.58 11.40
C TYR A 768 33.55 31.19 10.74
N ILE A 769 32.36 30.70 10.42
CA ILE A 769 32.17 29.53 9.57
C ILE A 769 32.01 30.04 8.15
N ASN A 770 32.97 29.70 7.29
CA ASN A 770 33.07 30.15 5.90
C ASN A 770 33.55 28.98 5.02
N GLY A 771 32.78 28.61 4.00
CA GLY A 771 32.92 27.40 3.17
C GLY A 771 31.65 26.55 3.05
N ASP A 772 31.77 25.44 2.31
CA ASP A 772 30.75 24.42 2.09
C ASP A 772 31.08 23.13 2.87
N PHE A 773 30.28 22.81 3.89
CA PHE A 773 30.54 21.70 4.80
C PHE A 773 29.31 20.83 5.07
N ILE A 774 29.45 19.52 4.82
CA ILE A 774 28.45 18.53 5.26
C ILE A 774 28.47 18.37 6.79
N ASN A 775 29.65 18.58 7.39
CA ASN A 775 29.88 18.57 8.82
C ASN A 775 31.08 19.47 9.13
N THR A 776 30.83 20.60 9.79
CA THR A 776 31.87 21.44 10.39
C THR A 776 31.56 21.70 11.86
N GLU A 777 32.59 21.71 12.70
CA GLU A 777 32.44 22.04 14.11
C GLU A 777 32.41 23.55 14.29
N ALA A 778 31.49 24.03 15.13
CA ALA A 778 31.57 25.40 15.63
C ALA A 778 32.71 25.50 16.67
N GLU A 779 33.40 26.63 16.67
CA GLU A 779 34.56 26.89 17.51
C GLU A 779 34.45 28.29 18.14
N TRP A 780 34.83 28.43 19.41
CA TRP A 780 34.76 29.70 20.12
C TRP A 780 36.11 30.10 20.72
N ILE A 781 36.50 31.35 20.52
CA ILE A 781 37.68 31.97 21.13
C ILE A 781 37.42 32.20 22.62
N LYS A 782 38.19 31.54 23.48
CA LYS A 782 38.04 31.58 24.95
C LYS A 782 38.72 32.77 25.61
N ASN A 783 39.72 33.36 24.96
CA ASN A 783 40.51 34.46 25.50
C ASN A 783 40.32 35.78 24.74
N ARG A 784 39.23 35.97 24.00
CA ARG A 784 39.01 37.12 23.09
C ARG A 784 39.28 38.49 23.74
N LYS A 785 38.86 38.69 24.99
CA LYS A 785 39.07 39.94 25.75
C LYS A 785 40.55 40.24 26.06
N ASN A 786 41.40 39.21 26.09
CA ASN A 786 42.83 39.33 26.36
C ASN A 786 43.64 39.58 25.09
N ILE A 787 42.99 39.58 23.93
CA ILE A 787 43.65 39.81 22.66
C ILE A 787 43.56 41.30 22.30
N LYS A 788 44.69 42.01 22.44
CA LYS A 788 44.83 43.38 21.92
C LYS A 788 45.06 43.34 20.40
N LYS A 789 44.59 44.39 19.69
CA LYS A 789 44.69 44.65 18.23
C LYS A 789 45.54 43.62 17.47
N PHE A 790 44.84 42.65 16.85
CA PHE A 790 45.41 41.61 15.98
C PHE A 790 46.06 42.13 14.70
N PHE A 791 45.63 43.32 14.26
CA PHE A 791 46.04 43.88 12.99
C PHE A 791 47.46 44.44 13.11
N SER A 792 48.40 43.74 12.48
CA SER A 792 49.70 44.27 12.06
C SER A 792 49.70 44.32 10.54
N ASP A 793 50.41 45.29 9.96
CA ASP A 793 50.68 45.30 8.51
C ASP A 793 51.77 44.26 8.13
N ASP A 794 52.36 43.59 9.12
CA ASP A 794 53.32 42.50 9.00
C ASP A 794 52.62 41.13 9.16
N GLU A 795 52.66 40.31 8.10
CA GLU A 795 52.04 38.98 8.04
C GLU A 795 52.64 38.00 9.06
N ASP A 796 53.94 38.07 9.32
CA ASP A 796 54.61 37.17 10.29
C ASP A 796 54.20 37.53 11.73
N GLU A 797 54.08 38.83 12.03
CA GLU A 797 53.57 39.29 13.32
C GLU A 797 52.10 38.92 13.53
N MET A 798 51.28 38.98 12.48
CA MET A 798 49.90 38.51 12.52
C MET A 798 49.82 37.01 12.82
N LEU A 799 50.63 36.18 12.16
CA LEU A 799 50.68 34.73 12.38
C LEU A 799 51.17 34.38 13.79
N GLU A 800 52.18 35.08 14.32
CA GLU A 800 52.63 34.89 15.71
C GLU A 800 51.57 35.32 16.74
N ASN A 801 50.83 36.38 16.46
CA ASN A 801 49.71 36.78 17.31
C ASN A 801 48.56 35.76 17.23
N ALA A 802 48.30 35.17 16.06
CA ALA A 802 47.26 34.15 15.88
C ALA A 802 47.52 32.90 16.75
N LYS A 803 48.80 32.53 16.96
CA LYS A 803 49.18 31.44 17.88
C LYS A 803 48.78 31.68 19.34
N LYS A 804 48.49 32.93 19.73
CA LYS A 804 48.02 33.29 21.09
C LYS A 804 46.51 33.11 21.25
N ILE A 805 45.78 32.82 20.17
CA ILE A 805 44.35 32.49 20.22
C ILE A 805 44.20 31.16 20.94
N ASN A 806 43.45 31.18 22.04
CA ASN A 806 42.95 29.96 22.65
C ASN A 806 41.48 29.83 22.26
N SER A 807 41.18 28.83 21.44
CA SER A 807 39.84 28.51 20.99
C SER A 807 39.50 27.06 21.31
N SER A 808 38.22 26.75 21.38
CA SER A 808 37.76 25.39 21.65
C SER A 808 36.36 25.18 21.08
N SER A 809 36.15 24.01 20.49
CA SER A 809 34.87 23.49 20.03
C SER A 809 34.12 22.70 21.11
N ASP A 810 34.71 22.55 22.31
CA ASP A 810 34.14 21.77 23.41
C ASP A 810 32.99 22.51 24.10
N VAL A 811 31.80 21.92 24.01
CA VAL A 811 30.56 22.38 24.63
C VAL A 811 30.09 21.49 25.78
N SER A 812 30.91 20.54 26.25
CA SER A 812 30.57 19.61 27.34
C SER A 812 30.07 20.30 28.62
N SER A 813 30.59 21.49 28.93
CA SER A 813 30.13 22.28 30.08
C SER A 813 28.67 22.74 29.99
N LEU A 814 28.06 22.67 28.79
CA LEU A 814 26.67 23.04 28.50
C LEU A 814 25.76 21.81 28.31
N GLU A 815 26.33 20.61 28.20
CA GLU A 815 25.56 19.37 28.07
C GLU A 815 24.57 19.21 29.24
N GLY A 816 23.34 18.79 28.94
CA GLY A 816 22.29 18.61 29.94
C GLY A 816 21.65 19.91 30.49
N LYS A 817 22.19 21.09 30.14
CA LYS A 817 21.59 22.39 30.53
C LYS A 817 20.55 22.85 29.51
N VAL A 818 19.61 23.67 29.95
CA VAL A 818 18.67 24.37 29.07
C VAL A 818 19.41 25.52 28.40
N VAL A 819 19.47 25.49 27.08
CA VAL A 819 20.13 26.51 26.26
C VAL A 819 19.27 26.87 25.05
N LYS A 820 19.62 27.98 24.39
CA LYS A 820 19.21 28.29 23.02
C LYS A 820 20.45 28.52 22.17
N LEU A 821 20.34 28.30 20.88
CA LEU A 821 21.33 28.78 19.91
C LEU A 821 20.85 30.08 19.29
N VAL A 822 21.79 31.00 19.10
CA VAL A 822 21.61 32.19 18.26
C VAL A 822 22.58 32.11 17.09
N PHE A 823 22.06 32.14 15.87
CA PHE A 823 22.83 32.15 14.64
C PHE A 823 22.85 33.57 14.07
N ARG A 824 24.03 34.01 13.65
CA ARG A 824 24.25 35.21 12.84
C ARG A 824 24.74 34.74 11.50
N MET A 825 24.07 35.15 10.44
CA MET A 825 24.26 34.60 9.11
C MET A 825 24.18 35.67 8.04
N ARG A 826 25.00 35.56 6.99
CA ARG A 826 24.90 36.39 5.79
C ARG A 826 25.31 35.58 4.57
N GLY A 827 24.49 35.58 3.52
CA GLY A 827 24.79 34.85 2.29
C GLY A 827 25.03 33.36 2.51
N SER A 828 24.28 32.74 3.42
CA SER A 828 24.51 31.36 3.87
C SER A 828 23.25 30.51 3.80
N LYS A 829 23.44 29.19 3.74
CA LYS A 829 22.42 28.16 3.77
C LYS A 829 22.69 27.20 4.91
N LEU A 830 21.82 27.17 5.91
CA LEU A 830 21.90 26.23 7.03
C LEU A 830 20.97 25.04 6.80
N TYR A 831 21.53 23.83 6.69
CA TYR A 831 20.79 22.61 6.35
C TYR A 831 20.44 21.77 7.57
N SER A 832 21.42 21.49 8.43
CA SER A 832 21.19 20.69 9.64
C SER A 832 22.21 21.00 10.74
N MET A 833 21.87 20.61 11.96
CA MET A 833 22.77 20.67 13.11
C MET A 833 22.68 19.38 13.94
N GLN A 834 23.76 19.05 14.63
CA GLN A 834 23.80 17.91 15.55
C GLN A 834 24.85 18.12 16.64
N PHE A 835 24.53 17.70 17.85
CA PHE A 835 25.53 17.54 18.91
C PHE A 835 26.09 16.12 18.87
N VAL A 836 27.41 15.99 18.77
CA VAL A 836 28.11 14.71 18.65
C VAL A 836 29.13 14.53 19.78
N ASN A 837 29.48 13.29 20.08
CA ASN A 837 30.61 12.95 20.94
C ASN A 837 31.83 12.67 20.07
N LYS A 838 32.91 13.42 20.30
CA LYS A 838 34.22 13.20 19.67
C LYS A 838 35.32 13.14 20.71
#